data_AF-A0A1Y6FLL8-F1
#
_entry.id   AF-A0A1Y6FLL8-F1
#
_cell.length_a   1.000
_cell.length_b   1.000
_cell.length_c   1.000
_cell.angle_alpha   90.00
_cell.angle_beta   90.00
_cell.angle_gamma   90.00
#
_symmetry.space_group_name_H-M   'P 1'
#
loop_
_entity.id
_entity.type
_entity.pdbx_description
1 polymer ?
#
loop_
_entity_poly.entity_id
_entity_poly.type
_entity_poly.pdbx_seq_one_letter_code
_entity_poly.pdbx_strand_id
1 'polypeptide(L)'
;MIAAQATETKHWSFHTDLEKIGWLTINTPGASVNTLSREAIMELETLVSRFEDLANSDELAGVVLLSGKDSGFIAGADVSEFDAMSDFSVLPEALRRTHTLFARIEALKVPVVAGIHGFCLGGGLELALACHYRIAVNDDKTRIGFPEVNLGIFPGFGGTGRSIRQAGPVDAMQIMLTGKMLRAGAARGLNLVDKLVRHRDMLRWEGRKAVLARKKASEAPALKKAAALPLVREAVANQMRKQAGKKARKEHYPAPYALIDLFEKHGNDWRAMIRGEIDAFVPLMGSPTATNLRRVFFLSEGLKKQGLKGAKFSRVHVIGGGVMGGDIAAWCAYRGMSVTLQDLDMERIKPALDRAKKLFQKRYKKKREVDAAMLRLTADPQGTGVPRADVIIEAVVEKLEVKQSIFKGIEDKLKPGAILATNTSSIELERIAEVLRDPARLIGLHFFNPVAQLPLVEVIRSTFNTDAEIGKGASFALAIGKSPVVVKSAPGFLVNRVLMPYMLGAVERVERGESKELLDAAAVAFGMPMGPIELMDTVGLDVGKSVATELGHAVPAESRFARLIAEGKLGRKTGEGFYKWENGKAVKGETPAHADLAALGRELVKPMVDMTEVVVAEGVVAAPELADIGVIMGTGFAPFLGGPMKARADGRA
;
A
#
# COMPACT_ATOMS: atom_id res chain seq x y z
N MET A 1 -35.35 -30.97 13.20
CA MET A 1 -34.52 -30.69 12.02
C MET A 1 -35.36 -30.97 10.79
N ILE A 2 -35.98 -29.96 10.21
CA ILE A 2 -36.68 -30.08 8.92
C ILE A 2 -35.84 -29.25 7.95
N ALA A 3 -35.28 -29.91 6.94
CA ALA A 3 -34.37 -29.32 5.98
C ALA A 3 -35.10 -28.24 5.16
N ALA A 4 -34.80 -26.97 5.45
CA ALA A 4 -35.03 -25.90 4.48
C ALA A 4 -34.21 -26.22 3.22
N GLN A 5 -34.78 -26.00 2.03
CA GLN A 5 -34.12 -26.25 0.75
C GLN A 5 -32.88 -25.35 0.59
N ALA A 6 -31.76 -25.82 1.11
CA ALA A 6 -30.46 -25.19 0.94
C ALA A 6 -30.02 -25.36 -0.52
N THR A 7 -29.66 -24.26 -1.16
CA THR A 7 -28.95 -24.29 -2.44
C THR A 7 -27.52 -23.89 -2.19
N GLU A 8 -26.62 -24.79 -2.55
CA GLU A 8 -25.19 -24.57 -2.49
C GLU A 8 -24.67 -24.55 -3.92
N THR A 9 -24.06 -23.43 -4.29
CA THR A 9 -23.25 -23.27 -5.49
C THR A 9 -21.79 -23.28 -5.08
N LYS A 10 -20.87 -23.10 -6.03
CA LYS A 10 -19.44 -23.14 -5.72
C LYS A 10 -19.00 -21.98 -4.81
N HIS A 11 -19.58 -20.79 -4.98
CA HIS A 11 -19.21 -19.60 -4.22
C HIS A 11 -20.27 -19.17 -3.21
N TRP A 12 -21.52 -19.59 -3.36
CA TRP A 12 -22.65 -19.10 -2.57
C TRP A 12 -23.42 -20.24 -1.92
N SER A 13 -23.82 -20.03 -0.67
CA SER A 13 -24.81 -20.89 -0.01
C SER A 13 -26.03 -20.04 0.35
N PHE A 14 -27.22 -20.55 0.03
CA PHE A 14 -28.49 -19.90 0.35
C PHE A 14 -29.44 -20.89 1.03
N HIS A 15 -30.06 -20.47 2.12
CA HIS A 15 -31.17 -21.20 2.75
C HIS A 15 -32.17 -20.21 3.35
N THR A 16 -33.42 -20.61 3.46
CA THR A 16 -34.47 -19.86 4.17
C THR A 16 -34.65 -20.41 5.58
N ASP A 17 -34.97 -19.56 6.54
CA ASP A 17 -35.34 -19.99 7.90
C ASP A 17 -36.87 -20.03 8.11
N LEU A 18 -37.29 -20.35 9.34
CA LEU A 18 -38.70 -20.43 9.73
C LEU A 18 -39.44 -19.08 9.65
N GLU A 19 -38.71 -17.97 9.62
CA GLU A 19 -39.25 -16.62 9.47
C GLU A 19 -39.21 -16.16 8.01
N LYS A 20 -38.96 -17.09 7.08
CA LYS A 20 -38.82 -16.83 5.65
C LYS A 20 -37.66 -15.88 5.34
N ILE A 21 -36.66 -15.77 6.20
CA ILE A 21 -35.47 -14.96 5.95
C ILE A 21 -34.47 -15.81 5.17
N GLY A 22 -34.05 -15.30 4.01
CA GLY A 22 -33.00 -15.88 3.20
C GLY A 22 -31.61 -15.52 3.73
N TRP A 23 -30.80 -16.52 4.03
CA TRP A 23 -29.42 -16.34 4.47
C TRP A 23 -28.47 -16.66 3.33
N LEU A 24 -27.97 -15.62 2.67
CA LEU A 24 -27.00 -15.72 1.57
C LEU A 24 -25.59 -15.56 2.13
N THR A 25 -24.72 -16.55 1.92
CA THR A 25 -23.32 -16.49 2.36
C THR A 25 -22.39 -16.71 1.19
N ILE A 26 -21.44 -15.80 0.99
CA ILE A 26 -20.33 -16.00 0.04
C ILE A 26 -19.14 -16.68 0.71
N ASN A 27 -18.56 -17.67 0.05
CA ASN A 27 -17.36 -18.38 0.47
C ASN A 27 -16.57 -18.88 -0.75
N THR A 28 -15.67 -18.05 -1.30
CA THR A 28 -14.85 -18.42 -2.46
C THR A 28 -13.94 -19.62 -2.14
N PRO A 29 -14.03 -20.75 -2.85
CA PRO A 29 -13.26 -21.94 -2.53
C PRO A 29 -11.76 -21.74 -2.80
N GLY A 30 -10.89 -22.35 -1.99
CA GLY A 30 -9.43 -22.28 -2.16
C GLY A 30 -8.78 -20.91 -1.89
N ALA A 31 -9.57 -19.84 -1.72
CA ALA A 31 -9.07 -18.49 -1.46
C ALA A 31 -9.17 -18.10 0.03
N SER A 32 -8.27 -17.23 0.47
CA SER A 32 -8.29 -16.64 1.83
C SER A 32 -9.26 -15.47 1.96
N VAL A 33 -9.70 -14.89 0.84
CA VAL A 33 -10.64 -13.78 0.74
C VAL A 33 -11.74 -14.12 -0.26
N ASN A 34 -12.90 -13.48 -0.12
CA ASN A 34 -13.95 -13.57 -1.13
C ASN A 34 -13.72 -12.55 -2.25
N THR A 35 -13.91 -12.98 -3.48
CA THR A 35 -13.87 -12.14 -4.69
C THR A 35 -15.15 -12.33 -5.50
N LEU A 36 -15.53 -11.31 -6.26
CA LEU A 36 -16.59 -11.39 -7.27
C LEU A 36 -15.96 -11.79 -8.60
N SER A 37 -15.69 -13.08 -8.76
CA SER A 37 -15.35 -13.70 -10.04
C SER A 37 -16.54 -13.69 -10.98
N ARG A 38 -16.31 -13.87 -12.28
CA ARG A 38 -17.39 -14.03 -13.28
C ARG A 38 -18.33 -15.17 -12.89
N GLU A 39 -17.78 -16.30 -12.42
CA GLU A 39 -18.56 -17.45 -11.97
C GLU A 39 -19.42 -17.09 -10.75
N ALA A 40 -18.86 -16.39 -9.74
CA ALA A 40 -19.62 -15.95 -8.58
C ALA A 40 -20.75 -14.97 -8.96
N ILE A 41 -20.54 -14.09 -9.95
CA ILE A 41 -21.59 -13.18 -10.45
C ILE A 41 -22.71 -13.95 -11.15
N MET A 42 -22.38 -14.96 -11.97
CA MET A 42 -23.37 -15.80 -12.66
C MET A 42 -24.20 -16.63 -11.67
N GLU A 43 -23.57 -17.19 -10.64
CA GLU A 43 -24.26 -17.88 -9.56
C GLU A 43 -25.19 -16.94 -8.78
N LEU A 44 -24.72 -15.73 -8.47
CA LEU A 44 -25.53 -14.71 -7.81
C LEU A 44 -26.74 -14.31 -8.66
N GLU A 45 -26.60 -14.20 -9.98
CA GLU A 45 -27.72 -13.92 -10.87
C GLU A 45 -28.81 -14.99 -10.83
N THR A 46 -28.40 -16.26 -10.82
CA THR A 46 -29.33 -17.39 -10.68
C THR A 46 -30.07 -17.33 -9.33
N LEU A 47 -29.35 -17.01 -8.26
CA LEU A 47 -29.92 -16.85 -6.93
C LEU A 47 -30.88 -15.65 -6.85
N VAL A 48 -30.56 -14.53 -7.51
CA VAL A 48 -31.46 -13.36 -7.56
C VAL A 48 -32.75 -13.68 -8.29
N SER A 49 -32.72 -14.44 -9.39
CA SER A 49 -33.96 -14.92 -10.03
C SER A 49 -34.81 -15.73 -9.05
N ARG A 50 -34.18 -16.64 -8.28
CA ARG A 50 -34.89 -17.38 -7.22
C ARG A 50 -35.44 -16.46 -6.12
N PHE A 51 -34.72 -15.40 -5.75
CA PHE A 51 -35.21 -14.45 -4.74
C PHE A 51 -36.44 -13.70 -5.25
N GLU A 52 -36.48 -13.34 -6.54
CA GLU A 52 -37.64 -12.72 -7.17
C GLU A 52 -38.86 -13.66 -7.12
N ASP A 53 -38.69 -14.94 -7.45
CA ASP A 53 -39.75 -15.95 -7.40
C ASP A 53 -40.29 -16.17 -5.98
N LEU A 54 -39.39 -16.34 -5.00
CA LEU A 54 -39.77 -16.53 -3.59
C LEU A 54 -40.41 -15.26 -2.99
N ALA A 55 -39.97 -14.08 -3.43
CA ALA A 55 -40.57 -12.81 -3.01
C ALA A 55 -41.96 -12.60 -3.62
N ASN A 56 -42.20 -13.08 -4.85
CA ASN A 56 -43.51 -12.98 -5.51
C ASN A 56 -44.54 -13.99 -4.97
N SER A 57 -44.07 -15.09 -4.38
CA SER A 57 -44.91 -16.11 -3.73
C SER A 57 -45.07 -15.90 -2.21
N ASP A 58 -44.58 -14.77 -1.67
CA ASP A 58 -44.56 -14.47 -0.23
C ASP A 58 -43.85 -15.55 0.63
N GLU A 59 -42.93 -16.31 0.03
CA GLU A 59 -42.07 -17.31 0.69
C GLU A 59 -40.75 -16.74 1.19
N LEU A 60 -40.47 -15.47 0.88
CA LEU A 60 -39.27 -14.76 1.31
C LEU A 60 -39.64 -13.41 1.96
N ALA A 61 -39.27 -13.22 3.22
CA ALA A 61 -39.44 -11.96 3.95
C ALA A 61 -38.31 -10.96 3.67
N GLY A 62 -37.13 -11.44 3.27
CA GLY A 62 -35.95 -10.65 2.93
C GLY A 62 -34.68 -11.49 2.96
N VAL A 63 -33.56 -10.89 2.57
CA VAL A 63 -32.26 -11.59 2.45
C VAL A 63 -31.21 -10.91 3.33
N VAL A 64 -30.42 -11.69 4.06
CA VAL A 64 -29.20 -11.23 4.74
C VAL A 64 -28.00 -11.82 4.05
N LEU A 65 -27.14 -10.95 3.52
CA LEU A 65 -25.89 -11.29 2.85
C LEU A 65 -24.73 -11.23 3.85
N LEU A 66 -24.05 -12.36 4.05
CA LEU A 66 -22.91 -12.53 4.95
C LEU A 66 -21.70 -13.12 4.20
N SER A 67 -20.55 -13.12 4.86
CA SER A 67 -19.34 -13.80 4.39
C SER A 67 -18.96 -14.97 5.30
N GLY A 68 -18.60 -16.08 4.66
CA GLY A 68 -18.03 -17.28 5.28
C GLY A 68 -16.54 -17.17 5.61
N LYS A 69 -15.83 -16.13 5.12
CA LYS A 69 -14.38 -15.95 5.37
C LYS A 69 -14.10 -15.15 6.63
N ASP A 70 -13.02 -15.48 7.32
CA ASP A 70 -12.56 -14.71 8.49
C ASP A 70 -11.89 -13.38 8.12
N SER A 71 -11.31 -13.31 6.93
CA SER A 71 -10.58 -12.14 6.43
C SER A 71 -11.47 -10.92 6.19
N GLY A 72 -12.73 -11.13 5.83
CA GLY A 72 -13.69 -10.05 5.62
C GLY A 72 -14.89 -10.43 4.78
N PHE A 73 -15.59 -9.41 4.29
CA PHE A 73 -16.79 -9.52 3.48
C PHE A 73 -16.46 -9.95 2.05
N ILE A 74 -16.05 -9.00 1.20
CA ILE A 74 -15.71 -9.19 -0.21
C ILE A 74 -14.60 -8.19 -0.56
N ALA A 75 -13.50 -8.66 -1.14
CA ALA A 75 -12.30 -7.87 -1.44
C ALA A 75 -12.33 -7.14 -2.80
N GLY A 76 -13.39 -7.31 -3.57
CA GLY A 76 -13.59 -6.69 -4.88
C GLY A 76 -13.88 -7.72 -5.96
N ALA A 77 -13.78 -7.28 -7.22
CA ALA A 77 -13.73 -8.18 -8.36
C ALA A 77 -12.45 -9.02 -8.35
N ASP A 78 -12.47 -10.16 -9.04
CA ASP A 78 -11.25 -10.95 -9.19
C ASP A 78 -10.29 -10.28 -10.19
N VAL A 79 -9.22 -9.68 -9.67
CA VAL A 79 -8.22 -8.98 -10.50
C VAL A 79 -7.51 -9.94 -11.45
N SER A 80 -7.42 -11.23 -11.11
CA SER A 80 -6.73 -12.22 -11.95
C SER A 80 -7.49 -12.52 -13.25
N GLU A 81 -8.82 -12.41 -13.22
CA GLU A 81 -9.64 -12.55 -14.44
C GLU A 81 -9.42 -11.38 -15.41
N PHE A 82 -9.19 -10.16 -14.90
CA PHE A 82 -8.86 -9.01 -15.75
C PHE A 82 -7.47 -9.12 -16.37
N ASP A 83 -6.52 -9.71 -15.65
CA ASP A 83 -5.16 -9.92 -16.15
C ASP A 83 -5.09 -11.03 -17.21
N ALA A 84 -5.93 -12.06 -17.05
CA ALA A 84 -6.08 -13.14 -18.03
C ALA A 84 -6.92 -12.77 -19.26
N MET A 85 -7.57 -11.60 -19.25
CA MET A 85 -8.43 -11.16 -20.35
C MET A 85 -7.59 -10.63 -21.51
N SER A 86 -7.66 -11.32 -22.66
CA SER A 86 -7.00 -10.90 -23.91
C SER A 86 -7.89 -10.06 -24.81
N ASP A 87 -9.21 -10.20 -24.71
CA ASP A 87 -10.21 -9.48 -25.50
C ASP A 87 -11.10 -8.62 -24.61
N PHE A 88 -10.91 -7.30 -24.68
CA PHE A 88 -11.73 -6.33 -23.92
C PHE A 88 -13.06 -6.00 -24.62
N SER A 89 -13.33 -6.50 -25.83
CA SER A 89 -14.58 -6.24 -26.56
C SER A 89 -15.82 -6.85 -25.88
N VAL A 90 -15.63 -7.91 -25.10
CA VAL A 90 -16.70 -8.57 -24.32
C VAL A 90 -16.99 -7.89 -22.99
N LEU A 91 -16.08 -7.02 -22.52
CA LEU A 91 -16.17 -6.37 -21.22
C LEU A 91 -17.41 -5.47 -21.08
N PRO A 92 -17.81 -4.63 -22.07
CA PRO A 92 -19.02 -3.84 -21.96
C PRO A 92 -20.26 -4.66 -21.62
N GLU A 93 -20.42 -5.83 -22.24
CA GLU A 93 -21.60 -6.67 -22.02
C GLU A 93 -21.58 -7.34 -20.64
N ALA A 94 -20.42 -7.81 -20.20
CA ALA A 94 -20.24 -8.33 -18.84
C ALA A 94 -20.57 -7.27 -17.77
N LEU A 95 -20.15 -6.02 -17.98
CA LEU A 95 -20.46 -4.91 -17.09
C LEU A 95 -21.96 -4.57 -17.10
N ARG A 96 -22.61 -4.51 -18.28
CA ARG A 96 -24.07 -4.30 -18.39
C ARG A 96 -24.87 -5.38 -17.66
N ARG A 97 -24.47 -6.64 -17.80
CA ARG A 97 -25.09 -7.76 -17.09
C ARG A 97 -24.96 -7.59 -15.57
N THR A 98 -23.78 -7.20 -15.09
CA THR A 98 -23.53 -6.97 -13.66
C THR A 98 -24.30 -5.75 -13.14
N HIS A 99 -24.36 -4.66 -13.90
CA HIS A 99 -25.18 -3.48 -13.58
C HIS A 99 -26.66 -3.84 -13.45
N THR A 100 -27.16 -4.63 -14.41
CA THR A 100 -28.54 -5.12 -14.44
C THR A 100 -28.83 -6.01 -13.23
N LEU A 101 -27.93 -6.93 -12.90
CA LEU A 101 -28.03 -7.77 -11.71
C LEU A 101 -28.14 -6.93 -10.43
N PHE A 102 -27.26 -5.94 -10.25
CA PHE A 102 -27.31 -5.10 -9.04
C PHE A 102 -28.55 -4.21 -9.01
N ALA A 103 -29.03 -3.76 -10.17
CA ALA A 103 -30.31 -3.04 -10.26
C ALA A 103 -31.50 -3.94 -9.89
N ARG A 104 -31.47 -5.23 -10.23
CA ARG A 104 -32.48 -6.23 -9.81
C ARG A 104 -32.48 -6.42 -8.30
N ILE A 105 -31.30 -6.57 -7.67
CA ILE A 105 -31.17 -6.66 -6.20
C ILE A 105 -31.80 -5.43 -5.52
N GLU A 106 -31.52 -4.26 -6.07
CA GLU A 106 -32.03 -2.97 -5.58
C GLU A 106 -33.54 -2.78 -5.81
N ALA A 107 -34.11 -3.47 -6.79
CA ALA A 107 -35.53 -3.44 -7.13
C ALA A 107 -36.35 -4.55 -6.44
N LEU A 108 -35.70 -5.49 -5.73
CA LEU A 108 -36.39 -6.56 -5.00
C LEU A 108 -37.43 -5.98 -4.05
N LYS A 109 -38.64 -6.58 -4.05
CA LYS A 109 -39.75 -6.16 -3.20
C LYS A 109 -39.45 -6.35 -1.70
N VAL A 110 -38.52 -7.25 -1.39
CA VAL A 110 -38.12 -7.63 -0.03
C VAL A 110 -36.78 -6.98 0.33
N PRO A 111 -36.54 -6.61 1.60
CA PRO A 111 -35.28 -6.02 2.03
C PRO A 111 -34.10 -6.98 1.86
N VAL A 112 -32.95 -6.41 1.50
CA VAL A 112 -31.66 -7.11 1.36
C VAL A 112 -30.65 -6.39 2.24
N VAL A 113 -30.06 -7.10 3.19
CA VAL A 113 -29.18 -6.52 4.23
C VAL A 113 -27.78 -7.08 4.10
N ALA A 114 -26.78 -6.22 3.91
CA ALA A 114 -25.37 -6.62 3.88
C ALA A 114 -24.77 -6.57 5.29
N GLY A 115 -24.27 -7.70 5.78
CA GLY A 115 -23.49 -7.80 7.02
C GLY A 115 -22.00 -7.83 6.73
N ILE A 116 -21.31 -6.75 7.10
CA ILE A 116 -19.92 -6.46 6.72
C ILE A 116 -18.98 -6.63 7.91
N HIS A 117 -17.95 -7.47 7.76
CA HIS A 117 -16.78 -7.50 8.64
C HIS A 117 -15.50 -7.47 7.79
N GLY A 118 -14.37 -7.06 8.38
CA GLY A 118 -13.09 -7.03 7.66
C GLY A 118 -13.13 -6.20 6.37
N PHE A 119 -12.56 -6.72 5.29
CA PHE A 119 -12.51 -6.02 4.00
C PHE A 119 -13.87 -6.05 3.25
N CYS A 120 -14.35 -4.86 2.84
CA CYS A 120 -15.46 -4.65 1.91
C CYS A 120 -14.99 -3.59 0.89
N LEU A 121 -14.34 -4.08 -0.16
CA LEU A 121 -13.57 -3.25 -1.08
C LEU A 121 -14.12 -3.36 -2.50
N GLY A 122 -14.05 -2.26 -3.23
CA GLY A 122 -14.41 -2.19 -4.65
C GLY A 122 -15.76 -2.80 -4.96
N GLY A 123 -15.81 -3.77 -5.88
CA GLY A 123 -17.01 -4.57 -6.19
C GLY A 123 -17.78 -5.12 -4.98
N GLY A 124 -17.09 -5.43 -3.87
CA GLY A 124 -17.75 -5.82 -2.62
C GLY A 124 -18.55 -4.70 -1.97
N LEU A 125 -18.04 -3.46 -2.03
CA LEU A 125 -18.79 -2.27 -1.61
C LEU A 125 -19.89 -1.92 -2.62
N GLU A 126 -19.65 -2.12 -3.93
CA GLU A 126 -20.67 -1.91 -4.97
C GLU A 126 -21.88 -2.81 -4.76
N LEU A 127 -21.66 -4.10 -4.48
CA LEU A 127 -22.74 -5.04 -4.13
C LEU A 127 -23.42 -4.64 -2.81
N ALA A 128 -22.66 -4.25 -1.79
CA ALA A 128 -23.23 -3.78 -0.52
C ALA A 128 -24.08 -2.52 -0.69
N LEU A 129 -23.72 -1.62 -1.62
CA LEU A 129 -24.49 -0.42 -1.96
C LEU A 129 -25.73 -0.73 -2.80
N ALA A 130 -25.75 -1.83 -3.54
CA ALA A 130 -26.95 -2.35 -4.20
C ALA A 130 -27.96 -2.95 -3.20
N CYS A 131 -27.50 -3.39 -2.02
CA CYS A 131 -28.37 -3.83 -0.93
C CYS A 131 -29.16 -2.66 -0.32
N HIS A 132 -30.27 -2.97 0.33
CA HIS A 132 -31.17 -1.99 0.95
C HIS A 132 -30.64 -1.41 2.25
N TYR A 133 -29.83 -2.16 3.01
CA TYR A 133 -29.30 -1.75 4.31
C TYR A 133 -27.93 -2.40 4.57
N ARG A 134 -27.02 -1.69 5.24
CA ARG A 134 -25.65 -2.18 5.55
C ARG A 134 -25.32 -2.08 7.03
N ILE A 135 -24.86 -3.19 7.59
CA ILE A 135 -24.45 -3.30 8.98
C ILE A 135 -22.98 -3.71 9.00
N ALA A 136 -22.11 -2.92 9.65
CA ALA A 136 -20.69 -3.24 9.70
C ALA A 136 -20.17 -3.45 11.13
N VAL A 137 -19.20 -4.36 11.28
CA VAL A 137 -18.48 -4.56 12.54
C VAL A 137 -17.50 -3.41 12.74
N ASN A 138 -17.57 -2.75 13.90
CA ASN A 138 -16.67 -1.67 14.30
C ASN A 138 -15.36 -2.21 14.86
N ASP A 139 -14.58 -2.84 13.99
CA ASP A 139 -13.27 -3.43 14.28
C ASP A 139 -12.16 -2.70 13.53
N ASP A 140 -10.95 -2.72 14.08
CA ASP A 140 -9.76 -2.11 13.47
C ASP A 140 -9.32 -2.78 12.18
N LYS A 141 -9.75 -4.02 11.91
CA LYS A 141 -9.55 -4.74 10.64
C LYS A 141 -10.60 -4.36 9.59
N THR A 142 -11.75 -3.79 9.98
CA THR A 142 -12.80 -3.43 9.02
C THR A 142 -12.34 -2.28 8.13
N ARG A 143 -12.29 -2.52 6.81
CA ARG A 143 -11.82 -1.58 5.79
C ARG A 143 -12.83 -1.54 4.65
N ILE A 144 -13.37 -0.35 4.38
CA ILE A 144 -14.45 -0.13 3.41
C ILE A 144 -14.05 0.98 2.44
N GLY A 145 -14.11 0.75 1.13
CA GLY A 145 -13.77 1.77 0.13
C GLY A 145 -13.55 1.24 -1.28
N PHE A 146 -13.07 2.11 -2.17
CA PHE A 146 -12.89 1.86 -3.60
C PHE A 146 -11.40 1.96 -3.99
N PRO A 147 -10.60 0.88 -3.87
CA PRO A 147 -9.16 0.92 -4.17
C PRO A 147 -8.82 0.89 -5.67
N GLU A 148 -9.81 0.82 -6.57
CA GLU A 148 -9.67 0.63 -8.02
C GLU A 148 -8.72 1.60 -8.71
N VAL A 149 -8.63 2.85 -8.22
CA VAL A 149 -7.71 3.86 -8.77
C VAL A 149 -6.24 3.44 -8.68
N ASN A 150 -5.89 2.60 -7.70
CA ASN A 150 -4.53 2.05 -7.58
C ASN A 150 -4.23 0.97 -8.65
N LEU A 151 -5.26 0.46 -9.33
CA LEU A 151 -5.16 -0.47 -10.46
C LEU A 151 -5.32 0.24 -11.81
N GLY A 152 -5.35 1.57 -11.83
CA GLY A 152 -5.51 2.36 -13.05
C GLY A 152 -6.93 2.37 -13.61
N ILE A 153 -7.94 2.07 -12.78
CA ILE A 153 -9.37 2.04 -13.14
C ILE A 153 -10.19 2.74 -12.04
N PHE A 154 -11.51 2.73 -12.12
CA PHE A 154 -12.41 3.22 -11.06
C PHE A 154 -13.55 2.20 -10.86
N PRO A 155 -14.45 2.33 -9.86
CA PRO A 155 -15.51 1.35 -9.64
C PRO A 155 -16.38 1.11 -10.89
N GLY A 156 -16.59 -0.15 -11.25
CA GLY A 156 -17.16 -0.57 -12.55
C GLY A 156 -18.48 -1.35 -12.46
N PHE A 157 -19.00 -1.63 -11.25
CA PHE A 157 -20.27 -2.32 -11.03
C PHE A 157 -21.37 -1.38 -10.52
N GLY A 158 -21.33 -0.11 -10.93
CA GLY A 158 -22.29 0.93 -10.57
C GLY A 158 -21.97 1.65 -9.26
N GLY A 159 -20.77 1.47 -8.72
CA GLY A 159 -20.27 2.14 -7.53
C GLY A 159 -20.20 3.65 -7.68
N THR A 160 -19.93 4.16 -8.89
CA THR A 160 -19.85 5.60 -9.16
C THR A 160 -21.16 6.32 -8.81
N GLY A 161 -22.30 5.81 -9.28
CA GLY A 161 -23.61 6.38 -8.97
C GLY A 161 -24.10 6.06 -7.56
N ARG A 162 -24.04 4.79 -7.13
CA ARG A 162 -24.61 4.38 -5.83
C ARG A 162 -23.90 5.07 -4.66
N SER A 163 -22.59 5.26 -4.75
CA SER A 163 -21.84 6.00 -3.72
C SER A 163 -22.20 7.49 -3.69
N ILE A 164 -22.40 8.14 -4.84
CA ILE A 164 -22.86 9.54 -4.91
C ILE A 164 -24.24 9.68 -4.27
N ARG A 165 -25.17 8.78 -4.57
CA ARG A 165 -26.51 8.79 -3.95
C ARG A 165 -26.42 8.65 -2.43
N GLN A 166 -25.53 7.78 -1.94
CA GLN A 166 -25.46 7.42 -0.54
C GLN A 166 -24.65 8.44 0.29
N ALA A 167 -23.44 8.78 -0.14
CA ALA A 167 -22.51 9.65 0.60
C ALA A 167 -22.59 11.13 0.20
N GLY A 168 -23.08 11.41 -1.01
CA GLY A 168 -23.03 12.70 -1.66
C GLY A 168 -21.83 12.81 -2.63
N PRO A 169 -21.89 13.71 -3.62
CA PRO A 169 -20.88 13.86 -4.67
C PRO A 169 -19.44 13.99 -4.17
N VAL A 170 -19.18 14.93 -3.26
CA VAL A 170 -17.81 15.27 -2.82
C VAL A 170 -17.17 14.11 -2.06
N ASP A 171 -17.90 13.54 -1.09
CA ASP A 171 -17.40 12.44 -0.26
C ASP A 171 -17.18 11.17 -1.08
N ALA A 172 -18.12 10.84 -1.98
CA ALA A 172 -18.02 9.69 -2.87
C ALA A 172 -16.81 9.80 -3.81
N MET A 173 -16.69 10.93 -4.52
CA MET A 173 -15.57 11.20 -5.42
C MET A 173 -14.24 11.21 -4.68
N GLN A 174 -14.19 11.77 -3.46
CA GLN A 174 -12.97 11.74 -2.66
C GLN A 174 -12.49 10.32 -2.38
N ILE A 175 -13.38 9.40 -2.03
CA ILE A 175 -13.00 8.00 -1.75
C ILE A 175 -12.53 7.30 -3.02
N MET A 176 -13.26 7.46 -4.13
CA MET A 176 -12.92 6.85 -5.42
C MET A 176 -11.60 7.38 -6.00
N LEU A 177 -11.38 8.69 -5.97
CA LEU A 177 -10.17 9.33 -6.52
C LEU A 177 -8.91 9.06 -5.67
N THR A 178 -9.07 8.77 -4.38
CA THR A 178 -7.92 8.56 -3.48
C THR A 178 -7.60 7.10 -3.19
N GLY A 179 -8.51 6.17 -3.53
CA GLY A 179 -8.33 4.76 -3.20
C GLY A 179 -8.37 4.46 -1.70
N LYS A 180 -8.80 5.42 -0.87
CA LYS A 180 -8.61 5.34 0.58
C LYS A 180 -9.61 4.38 1.21
N MET A 181 -9.10 3.42 1.96
CA MET A 181 -9.91 2.51 2.76
C MET A 181 -10.30 3.14 4.10
N LEU A 182 -11.60 3.21 4.37
CA LEU A 182 -12.18 3.79 5.58
C LEU A 182 -12.33 2.74 6.67
N ARG A 183 -12.13 3.16 7.93
CA ARG A 183 -12.61 2.41 9.09
C ARG A 183 -14.14 2.44 9.15
N ALA A 184 -14.75 1.44 9.79
CA ALA A 184 -16.20 1.32 9.91
C ALA A 184 -16.89 2.60 10.42
N GLY A 185 -16.34 3.24 11.46
CA GLY A 185 -16.85 4.52 11.98
C GLY A 185 -16.87 5.66 10.95
N ALA A 186 -15.81 5.78 10.13
CA ALA A 186 -15.75 6.79 9.09
C ALA A 186 -16.72 6.48 7.93
N ALA A 187 -16.83 5.21 7.53
CA ALA A 187 -17.81 4.78 6.53
C ALA A 187 -19.25 5.07 6.99
N ARG A 188 -19.56 4.87 8.28
CA ARG A 188 -20.86 5.24 8.87
C ARG A 188 -21.12 6.74 8.86
N GLY A 189 -20.09 7.56 9.12
CA GLY A 189 -20.18 9.02 9.05
C GLY A 189 -20.42 9.55 7.64
N LEU A 190 -19.94 8.83 6.62
CA LEU A 190 -20.19 9.11 5.21
C LEU A 190 -21.42 8.40 4.65
N ASN A 191 -22.24 7.78 5.51
CA ASN A 191 -23.47 7.08 5.14
C ASN A 191 -23.27 5.83 4.25
N LEU A 192 -22.03 5.39 3.99
CA LEU A 192 -21.73 4.14 3.27
C LEU A 192 -22.06 2.88 4.08
N VAL A 193 -22.29 3.03 5.39
CA VAL A 193 -22.78 2.00 6.31
C VAL A 193 -23.92 2.62 7.12
N ASP A 194 -24.96 1.85 7.42
CA ASP A 194 -26.15 2.35 8.13
C ASP A 194 -26.10 2.09 9.64
N LYS A 195 -25.50 0.97 10.05
CA LYS A 195 -25.38 0.57 11.46
C LYS A 195 -24.03 -0.05 11.77
N LEU A 196 -23.54 0.21 12.98
CA LEU A 196 -22.33 -0.43 13.51
C LEU A 196 -22.68 -1.41 14.63
N VAL A 197 -21.98 -2.54 14.64
CA VAL A 197 -22.04 -3.56 15.71
C VAL A 197 -20.64 -3.82 16.28
N ARG A 198 -20.55 -4.37 17.50
CA ARG A 198 -19.26 -4.60 18.17
C ARG A 198 -18.57 -5.89 17.71
N HIS A 199 -19.34 -6.94 17.47
CA HIS A 199 -18.81 -8.28 17.17
C HIS A 199 -19.47 -8.84 15.91
N ARG A 200 -18.73 -9.70 15.19
CA ARG A 200 -19.19 -10.36 13.96
C ARG A 200 -20.48 -11.15 14.18
N ASP A 201 -20.59 -11.83 15.33
CA ASP A 201 -21.75 -12.69 15.63
C ASP A 201 -23.07 -11.90 15.74
N MET A 202 -22.98 -10.59 16.02
CA MET A 202 -24.15 -9.72 16.04
C MET A 202 -24.74 -9.45 14.64
N LEU A 203 -23.98 -9.68 13.56
CA LEU A 203 -24.45 -9.41 12.19
C LEU A 203 -25.70 -10.23 11.83
N ARG A 204 -25.79 -11.49 12.29
CA ARG A 204 -26.98 -12.32 12.07
C ARG A 204 -28.20 -11.72 12.75
N TRP A 205 -28.09 -11.45 14.05
CA TRP A 205 -29.20 -10.91 14.83
C TRP A 205 -29.67 -9.53 14.34
N GLU A 206 -28.74 -8.64 14.03
CA GLU A 206 -29.08 -7.30 13.55
C GLU A 206 -29.54 -7.30 12.08
N GLY A 207 -29.05 -8.23 11.26
CA GLY A 207 -29.55 -8.47 9.90
C GLY A 207 -31.00 -8.93 9.91
N ARG A 208 -31.33 -9.92 10.74
CA ARG A 208 -32.71 -10.38 10.97
C ARG A 208 -33.64 -9.23 11.36
N LYS A 209 -33.25 -8.44 12.38
CA LYS A 209 -34.05 -7.27 12.80
C LYS A 209 -34.26 -6.27 11.67
N ALA A 210 -33.24 -6.02 10.86
CA ALA A 210 -33.33 -5.09 9.75
C ALA A 210 -34.27 -5.60 8.65
N VAL A 211 -34.27 -6.90 8.35
CA VAL A 211 -35.20 -7.55 7.42
C VAL A 211 -36.64 -7.42 7.92
N LEU A 212 -36.92 -7.86 9.16
CA LEU A 212 -38.27 -7.85 9.73
C LEU A 212 -38.84 -6.43 9.85
N ALA A 213 -37.98 -5.45 10.15
CA ALA A 213 -38.36 -4.04 10.19
C ALA A 213 -38.33 -3.35 8.81
N ARG A 214 -38.11 -4.09 7.73
CA ARG A 214 -37.99 -3.62 6.33
C ARG A 214 -37.12 -2.37 6.19
N LYS A 215 -35.98 -2.35 6.90
CA LYS A 215 -35.08 -1.19 6.93
C LYS A 215 -34.54 -0.91 5.54
N LYS A 216 -34.53 0.37 5.19
CA LYS A 216 -33.88 0.92 4.00
C LYS A 216 -32.93 2.02 4.45
N ALA A 217 -31.85 2.17 3.71
CA ALA A 217 -30.90 3.23 3.94
C ALA A 217 -31.44 4.59 3.52
N SER A 218 -31.06 5.62 4.27
CA SER A 218 -31.29 7.01 3.86
C SER A 218 -30.28 7.41 2.81
N GLU A 219 -30.70 8.21 1.82
CA GLU A 219 -29.79 8.85 0.88
C GLU A 219 -29.00 10.01 1.52
N ALA A 220 -28.03 10.55 0.79
CA ALA A 220 -27.30 11.74 1.21
C ALA A 220 -28.26 12.93 1.46
N PRO A 221 -27.99 13.75 2.50
CA PRO A 221 -28.76 14.98 2.74
C PRO A 221 -28.75 15.93 1.54
N ALA A 222 -29.83 16.70 1.35
CA ALA A 222 -29.97 17.64 0.24
C ALA A 222 -28.79 18.63 0.12
N LEU A 223 -28.25 19.09 1.26
CA LEU A 223 -27.08 19.96 1.31
C LEU A 223 -25.84 19.33 0.63
N LYS A 224 -25.60 18.02 0.82
CA LYS A 224 -24.49 17.33 0.16
C LYS A 224 -24.76 17.17 -1.34
N LYS A 225 -26.01 16.92 -1.72
CA LYS A 225 -26.43 16.78 -3.12
C LYS A 225 -26.31 18.09 -3.91
N ALA A 226 -26.36 19.25 -3.26
CA ALA A 226 -26.19 20.56 -3.91
C ALA A 226 -24.86 20.69 -4.68
N ALA A 227 -23.82 19.92 -4.30
CA ALA A 227 -22.55 19.86 -5.02
C ALA A 227 -22.65 19.28 -6.45
N ALA A 228 -23.79 18.68 -6.82
CA ALA A 228 -24.07 18.18 -8.15
C ALA A 228 -24.87 19.14 -9.04
N LEU A 229 -25.26 20.32 -8.54
CA LEU A 229 -25.95 21.34 -9.34
C LEU A 229 -25.03 21.86 -10.47
N PRO A 230 -25.54 22.18 -11.67
CA PRO A 230 -24.72 22.40 -12.87
C PRO A 230 -23.50 23.33 -12.68
N LEU A 231 -23.73 24.56 -12.18
CA LEU A 231 -22.64 25.54 -11.97
C LEU A 231 -21.69 25.16 -10.82
N VAL A 232 -22.21 24.53 -9.77
CA VAL A 232 -21.40 24.09 -8.62
C VAL A 232 -20.54 22.89 -9.02
N ARG A 233 -21.11 21.99 -9.82
CA ARG A 233 -20.49 20.74 -10.27
C ARG A 233 -19.24 21.00 -11.12
N GLU A 234 -19.30 21.96 -12.03
CA GLU A 234 -18.14 22.37 -12.84
C GLU A 234 -17.01 22.91 -11.96
N ALA A 235 -17.33 23.80 -11.01
CA ALA A 235 -16.35 24.32 -10.05
C ALA A 235 -15.74 23.20 -9.17
N VAL A 236 -16.58 22.26 -8.71
CA VAL A 236 -16.14 21.09 -7.93
C VAL A 236 -15.25 20.18 -8.77
N ALA A 237 -15.61 19.90 -10.03
CA ALA A 237 -14.81 19.08 -10.94
C ALA A 237 -13.44 19.73 -11.22
N ASN A 238 -13.40 21.03 -11.48
CA ASN A 238 -12.14 21.78 -11.66
C ASN A 238 -11.26 21.73 -10.40
N GLN A 239 -11.86 21.86 -9.22
CA GLN A 239 -11.13 21.70 -7.96
C GLN A 239 -10.62 20.26 -7.79
N MET A 240 -11.41 19.24 -8.15
CA MET A 240 -10.97 17.84 -8.12
C MET A 240 -9.79 17.60 -9.07
N ARG A 241 -9.83 18.13 -10.31
CA ARG A 241 -8.72 18.05 -11.26
C ARG A 241 -7.45 18.70 -10.70
N LYS A 242 -7.58 19.87 -10.08
CA LYS A 242 -6.46 20.57 -9.43
C LYS A 242 -5.86 19.76 -8.28
N GLN A 243 -6.68 19.08 -7.47
CA GLN A 243 -6.19 18.23 -6.38
C GLN A 243 -5.58 16.92 -6.89
N ALA A 244 -6.17 16.29 -7.90
CA ALA A 244 -5.62 15.09 -8.55
C ALA A 244 -4.25 15.40 -9.18
N GLY A 245 -4.13 16.51 -9.91
CA GLY A 245 -2.90 16.95 -10.57
C GLY A 245 -1.70 17.21 -9.64
N LYS A 246 -1.94 17.43 -8.35
CA LYS A 246 -0.85 17.55 -7.34
C LYS A 246 -0.13 16.22 -7.06
N LYS A 247 -0.77 15.09 -7.35
CA LYS A 247 -0.27 13.75 -6.99
C LYS A 247 -0.15 12.82 -8.19
N ALA A 248 -1.00 13.03 -9.21
CA ALA A 248 -1.11 12.15 -10.35
C ALA A 248 -1.22 13.02 -11.61
N ARG A 249 -0.28 12.87 -12.53
CA ARG A 249 -0.33 13.51 -13.85
C ARG A 249 -1.33 12.78 -14.74
N LYS A 250 -2.10 13.52 -15.55
CA LYS A 250 -3.16 12.94 -16.40
C LYS A 250 -2.61 11.94 -17.41
N GLU A 251 -1.42 12.24 -17.94
CA GLU A 251 -0.71 11.45 -18.93
C GLU A 251 -0.27 10.09 -18.36
N HIS A 252 0.02 10.03 -17.06
CA HIS A 252 0.49 8.82 -16.38
C HIS A 252 -0.67 8.02 -15.80
N TYR A 253 -1.66 8.72 -15.23
CA TYR A 253 -2.79 8.16 -14.50
C TYR A 253 -4.10 8.76 -15.02
N PRO A 254 -4.66 8.22 -16.11
CA PRO A 254 -5.88 8.76 -16.72
C PRO A 254 -7.15 8.50 -15.92
N ALA A 255 -7.20 7.43 -15.10
CA ALA A 255 -8.42 6.99 -14.42
C ALA A 255 -9.07 8.04 -13.48
N PRO A 256 -8.33 8.78 -12.62
CA PRO A 256 -8.91 9.87 -11.84
C PRO A 256 -9.60 10.92 -12.70
N TYR A 257 -9.02 11.26 -13.86
CA TYR A 257 -9.55 12.30 -14.75
C TYR A 257 -10.78 11.81 -15.50
N ALA A 258 -10.76 10.59 -16.01
CA ALA A 258 -11.94 9.97 -16.63
C ALA A 258 -13.13 9.91 -15.67
N LEU A 259 -12.89 9.61 -14.38
CA LEU A 259 -13.94 9.63 -13.36
C LEU A 259 -14.46 11.06 -13.09
N ILE A 260 -13.58 12.07 -13.06
CA ILE A 260 -14.00 13.46 -12.89
C ILE A 260 -14.79 13.96 -14.10
N ASP A 261 -14.38 13.60 -15.31
CA ASP A 261 -15.08 13.95 -16.55
C ASP A 261 -16.48 13.29 -16.58
N LEU A 262 -16.59 12.04 -16.14
CA LEU A 262 -17.87 11.35 -15.96
C LEU A 262 -18.76 12.07 -14.94
N PHE A 263 -18.19 12.46 -13.79
CA PHE A 263 -18.90 13.24 -12.77
C PHE A 263 -19.37 14.60 -13.27
N GLU A 264 -18.54 15.33 -13.99
CA GLU A 264 -18.89 16.63 -14.55
C GLU A 264 -20.05 16.53 -15.55
N LYS A 265 -20.11 15.44 -16.31
CA LYS A 265 -21.19 15.19 -17.28
C LYS A 265 -22.49 14.75 -16.59
N HIS A 266 -22.42 13.80 -15.65
CA HIS A 266 -23.59 13.06 -15.16
C HIS A 266 -23.85 13.16 -13.66
N GLY A 267 -23.03 13.89 -12.89
CA GLY A 267 -23.07 13.88 -11.43
C GLY A 267 -24.38 14.32 -10.76
N ASN A 268 -25.32 14.89 -11.53
CA ASN A 268 -26.67 15.26 -11.09
C ASN A 268 -27.67 14.09 -11.12
N ASP A 269 -27.39 13.04 -11.89
CA ASP A 269 -28.19 11.81 -11.94
C ASP A 269 -27.28 10.60 -11.72
N TRP A 270 -27.42 9.98 -10.56
CA TRP A 270 -26.65 8.80 -10.20
C TRP A 270 -26.90 7.60 -11.14
N ARG A 271 -28.08 7.50 -11.77
CA ARG A 271 -28.34 6.45 -12.77
C ARG A 271 -27.61 6.75 -14.08
N ALA A 272 -27.52 8.02 -14.47
CA ALA A 272 -26.72 8.45 -15.61
C ALA A 272 -25.22 8.20 -15.38
N MET A 273 -24.72 8.42 -14.15
CA MET A 273 -23.35 8.05 -13.77
C MET A 273 -23.07 6.57 -14.02
N ILE A 274 -23.96 5.68 -13.58
CA ILE A 274 -23.81 4.22 -13.80
C ILE A 274 -23.84 3.88 -15.29
N ARG A 275 -24.77 4.47 -16.07
CA ARG A 275 -24.84 4.22 -17.51
C ARG A 275 -23.56 4.65 -18.25
N GLY A 276 -22.99 5.81 -17.90
CA GLY A 276 -21.75 6.29 -18.51
C GLY A 276 -20.48 5.64 -17.97
N GLU A 277 -20.57 4.84 -16.90
CA GLU A 277 -19.45 4.17 -16.26
C GLU A 277 -18.73 3.24 -17.24
N ILE A 278 -19.46 2.48 -18.04
CA ILE A 278 -18.92 1.49 -18.99
C ILE A 278 -18.06 2.16 -20.05
N ASP A 279 -18.56 3.23 -20.66
CA ASP A 279 -17.87 3.96 -21.73
C ASP A 279 -16.56 4.58 -21.25
N ALA A 280 -16.51 5.03 -19.98
CA ALA A 280 -15.31 5.59 -19.39
C ALA A 280 -14.35 4.52 -18.81
N PHE A 281 -14.88 3.37 -18.36
CA PHE A 281 -14.11 2.32 -17.70
C PHE A 281 -13.37 1.42 -18.69
N VAL A 282 -14.03 1.02 -19.77
CA VAL A 282 -13.49 0.02 -20.72
C VAL A 282 -12.16 0.46 -21.36
N PRO A 283 -12.00 1.71 -21.85
CA PRO A 283 -10.72 2.18 -22.37
C PRO A 283 -9.59 2.20 -21.34
N LEU A 284 -9.91 2.43 -20.07
CA LEU A 284 -8.92 2.43 -19.00
C LEU A 284 -8.42 1.01 -18.69
N MET A 285 -9.33 0.04 -18.65
CA MET A 285 -9.00 -1.35 -18.32
C MET A 285 -7.94 -1.93 -19.28
N GLY A 286 -8.07 -1.64 -20.57
CA GLY A 286 -7.12 -2.05 -21.61
C GLY A 286 -5.88 -1.15 -21.76
N SER A 287 -5.76 -0.08 -20.97
CA SER A 287 -4.64 0.84 -21.07
C SER A 287 -3.33 0.24 -20.55
N PRO A 288 -2.16 0.62 -21.10
CA PRO A 288 -0.86 0.17 -20.60
C PRO A 288 -0.65 0.50 -19.11
N THR A 289 -1.15 1.66 -18.66
CA THR A 289 -1.10 2.07 -17.25
C THR A 289 -1.84 1.07 -16.36
N ALA A 290 -3.08 0.70 -16.70
CA ALA A 290 -3.87 -0.21 -15.87
C ALA A 290 -3.24 -1.62 -15.85
N THR A 291 -2.76 -2.11 -17.00
CA THR A 291 -2.02 -3.38 -17.09
C THR A 291 -0.80 -3.40 -16.18
N ASN A 292 0.02 -2.34 -16.23
CA ASN A 292 1.22 -2.25 -15.40
C ASN A 292 0.90 -2.10 -13.91
N LEU A 293 -0.14 -1.35 -13.54
CA LEU A 293 -0.55 -1.21 -12.14
C LEU A 293 -1.14 -2.51 -11.57
N ARG A 294 -1.89 -3.30 -12.37
CA ARG A 294 -2.32 -4.65 -12.00
C ARG A 294 -1.13 -5.58 -11.80
N ARG A 295 -0.14 -5.54 -12.69
CA ARG A 295 1.13 -6.27 -12.50
C ARG A 295 1.79 -5.90 -11.17
N VAL A 296 1.98 -4.61 -10.89
CA VAL A 296 2.59 -4.13 -9.63
C VAL A 296 1.80 -4.59 -8.41
N PHE A 297 0.46 -4.62 -8.49
CA PHE A 297 -0.38 -5.19 -7.44
C PHE A 297 -0.08 -6.68 -7.20
N PHE A 298 -0.02 -7.51 -8.25
CA PHE A 298 0.30 -8.94 -8.10
C PHE A 298 1.72 -9.18 -7.57
N LEU A 299 2.69 -8.37 -8.01
CA LEU A 299 4.05 -8.43 -7.46
C LEU A 299 4.05 -8.11 -5.96
N SER A 300 3.33 -7.06 -5.56
CA SER A 300 3.18 -6.69 -4.15
C SER A 300 2.53 -7.79 -3.31
N GLU A 301 1.49 -8.45 -3.83
CA GLU A 301 0.87 -9.61 -3.17
C GLU A 301 1.82 -10.81 -3.12
N GLY A 302 2.65 -11.00 -4.16
CA GLY A 302 3.71 -12.00 -4.21
C GLY A 302 4.74 -11.88 -3.08
N LEU A 303 5.11 -10.64 -2.71
CA LEU A 303 6.04 -10.39 -1.60
C LEU A 303 5.53 -10.94 -0.26
N LYS A 304 4.20 -10.97 -0.06
CA LYS A 304 3.60 -11.53 1.17
C LYS A 304 3.83 -13.03 1.31
N LYS A 305 4.07 -13.73 0.20
CA LYS A 305 4.34 -15.17 0.17
C LYS A 305 5.79 -15.52 0.59
N GLN A 306 6.68 -14.53 0.69
CA GLN A 306 8.05 -14.74 1.15
C GLN A 306 8.14 -15.00 2.67
N GLY A 307 7.12 -14.63 3.43
CA GLY A 307 7.03 -14.93 4.85
C GLY A 307 6.49 -16.34 5.15
N LEU A 308 6.88 -16.88 6.30
CA LEU A 308 6.37 -18.11 6.87
C LEU A 308 4.96 -17.89 7.46
N LYS A 309 4.05 -18.83 7.21
CA LYS A 309 2.71 -18.80 7.80
C LYS A 309 2.78 -19.01 9.32
N GLY A 310 2.08 -18.17 10.07
CA GLY A 310 1.90 -18.33 11.52
C GLY A 310 3.05 -17.83 12.40
N ALA A 311 4.11 -17.27 11.83
CA ALA A 311 5.19 -16.65 12.60
C ALA A 311 4.64 -15.47 13.44
N LYS A 312 5.02 -15.42 14.73
CA LYS A 312 4.60 -14.37 15.66
C LYS A 312 5.83 -13.76 16.33
N PHE A 313 5.84 -12.44 16.40
CA PHE A 313 6.89 -11.66 17.04
C PHE A 313 6.25 -10.77 18.08
N SER A 314 6.69 -10.91 19.33
CA SER A 314 6.13 -10.16 20.46
C SER A 314 7.13 -9.17 21.02
N ARG A 315 8.43 -9.52 20.99
CA ARG A 315 9.51 -8.73 21.61
C ARG A 315 10.61 -8.44 20.60
N VAL A 316 10.97 -7.16 20.48
CA VAL A 316 12.07 -6.69 19.62
C VAL A 316 13.09 -5.97 20.49
N HIS A 317 14.36 -6.22 20.25
CA HIS A 317 15.44 -5.46 20.86
C HIS A 317 16.22 -4.74 19.76
N VAL A 318 16.39 -3.43 19.90
CA VAL A 318 17.11 -2.61 18.91
C VAL A 318 18.36 -2.03 19.55
N ILE A 319 19.50 -2.20 18.89
CA ILE A 319 20.81 -1.72 19.35
C ILE A 319 21.21 -0.53 18.48
N GLY A 320 21.29 0.65 19.08
CA GLY A 320 21.55 1.94 18.43
C GLY A 320 20.35 2.89 18.57
N GLY A 321 20.50 3.94 19.39
CA GLY A 321 19.57 5.05 19.62
C GLY A 321 19.65 6.18 18.58
N GLY A 322 20.44 5.97 17.51
CA GLY A 322 20.53 6.87 16.36
C GLY A 322 19.19 7.04 15.62
N VAL A 323 19.22 7.75 14.48
CA VAL A 323 18.00 8.01 13.69
C VAL A 323 17.31 6.72 13.27
N MET A 324 18.05 5.80 12.63
CA MET A 324 17.50 4.54 12.13
C MET A 324 17.01 3.62 13.24
N GLY A 325 17.87 3.26 14.21
CA GLY A 325 17.48 2.35 15.28
C GLY A 325 16.34 2.89 16.14
N GLY A 326 16.34 4.19 16.46
CA GLY A 326 15.23 4.84 17.15
C GLY A 326 13.90 4.77 16.37
N ASP A 327 13.93 5.02 15.06
CA ASP A 327 12.74 4.99 14.21
C ASP A 327 12.22 3.57 13.96
N ILE A 328 13.12 2.57 13.83
CA ILE A 328 12.79 1.14 13.77
C ILE A 328 12.11 0.72 15.07
N ALA A 329 12.68 1.08 16.22
CA ALA A 329 12.14 0.76 17.53
C ALA A 329 10.75 1.37 17.73
N ALA A 330 10.58 2.65 17.38
CA ALA A 330 9.31 3.35 17.42
C ALA A 330 8.26 2.68 16.51
N TRP A 331 8.65 2.31 15.28
CA TRP A 331 7.75 1.65 14.35
C TRP A 331 7.28 0.28 14.86
N CYS A 332 8.19 -0.55 15.38
CA CYS A 332 7.84 -1.84 15.97
C CYS A 332 6.85 -1.68 17.15
N ALA A 333 7.06 -0.70 18.01
CA ALA A 333 6.16 -0.38 19.13
C ALA A 333 4.78 0.10 18.65
N TYR A 334 4.73 0.93 17.60
CA TYR A 334 3.49 1.35 16.94
C TYR A 334 2.72 0.17 16.34
N ARG A 335 3.43 -0.84 15.83
CA ARG A 335 2.85 -2.08 15.30
C ARG A 335 2.40 -3.06 16.39
N GLY A 336 2.57 -2.72 17.67
CA GLY A 336 2.03 -3.45 18.82
C GLY A 336 3.03 -4.37 19.51
N MET A 337 4.30 -4.37 19.10
CA MET A 337 5.34 -5.18 19.73
C MET A 337 5.89 -4.50 20.98
N SER A 338 6.41 -5.28 21.94
CA SER A 338 7.20 -4.75 23.06
C SER A 338 8.64 -4.57 22.60
N VAL A 339 9.21 -3.39 22.83
CA VAL A 339 10.50 -2.98 22.27
C VAL A 339 11.42 -2.44 23.36
N THR A 340 12.65 -2.92 23.38
CA THR A 340 13.74 -2.35 24.18
C THR A 340 14.76 -1.70 23.25
N LEU A 341 15.16 -0.47 23.56
CA LEU A 341 16.14 0.31 22.80
C LEU A 341 17.41 0.49 23.61
N GLN A 342 18.51 -0.07 23.12
CA GLN A 342 19.83 0.02 23.73
C GLN A 342 20.70 1.05 23.00
N ASP A 343 21.45 1.83 23.77
CA ASP A 343 22.62 2.60 23.34
C ASP A 343 23.59 2.68 24.54
N LEU A 344 24.73 3.35 24.39
CA LEU A 344 25.77 3.49 25.40
C LEU A 344 25.25 4.13 26.71
N ASP A 345 24.29 5.05 26.61
CA ASP A 345 23.73 5.77 27.75
C ASP A 345 22.32 6.32 27.44
N MET A 346 21.67 6.88 28.46
CA MET A 346 20.35 7.49 28.34
C MET A 346 20.33 8.78 27.52
N GLU A 347 21.45 9.51 27.43
CA GLU A 347 21.51 10.76 26.66
C GLU A 347 21.39 10.49 25.16
N ARG A 348 21.95 9.39 24.68
CA ARG A 348 21.82 8.92 23.29
C ARG A 348 20.44 8.32 22.99
N ILE A 349 19.80 7.68 23.96
CA ILE A 349 18.47 7.06 23.79
C ILE A 349 17.34 8.11 23.81
N LYS A 350 17.43 9.12 24.67
CA LYS A 350 16.35 10.10 24.89
C LYS A 350 15.85 10.78 23.60
N PRO A 351 16.71 11.26 22.68
CA PRO A 351 16.27 11.83 21.41
C PRO A 351 15.41 10.88 20.57
N ALA A 352 15.70 9.57 20.58
CA ALA A 352 14.89 8.57 19.88
C ALA A 352 13.50 8.43 20.51
N LEU A 353 13.41 8.41 21.84
CA LEU A 353 12.12 8.36 22.55
C LEU A 353 11.26 9.61 22.27
N ASP A 354 11.89 10.78 22.20
CA ASP A 354 11.19 12.04 21.87
C ASP A 354 10.65 12.02 20.43
N ARG A 355 11.42 11.49 19.47
CA ARG A 355 10.96 11.27 18.09
C ARG A 355 9.81 10.25 18.04
N ALA A 356 9.91 9.16 18.79
CA ALA A 356 8.86 8.14 18.89
C ALA A 356 7.55 8.73 19.40
N LYS A 357 7.59 9.55 20.46
CA LYS A 357 6.42 10.24 21.00
C LYS A 357 5.75 11.13 19.94
N LYS A 358 6.53 11.93 19.21
CA LYS A 358 6.02 12.76 18.10
C LYS A 358 5.39 11.91 16.99
N LEU A 359 6.00 10.79 16.62
CA LEU A 359 5.43 9.83 15.66
C LEU A 359 4.08 9.31 16.14
N PHE A 360 3.98 8.87 17.39
CA PHE A 360 2.75 8.32 17.95
C PHE A 360 1.64 9.37 18.03
N GLN A 361 1.96 10.60 18.45
CA GLN A 361 1.02 11.73 18.46
C GLN A 361 0.50 12.08 17.06
N LYS A 362 1.32 11.89 16.01
CA LYS A 362 0.90 12.09 14.62
C LYS A 362 0.02 10.96 14.10
N ARG A 363 0.23 9.73 14.55
CA ARG A 363 -0.48 8.52 14.05
C ARG A 363 -1.77 8.22 14.80
N TYR A 364 -1.78 8.42 16.11
CA TYR A 364 -2.95 8.23 16.95
C TYR A 364 -3.67 9.53 17.21
N LYS A 365 -5.00 9.46 17.36
CA LYS A 365 -5.82 10.63 17.68
C LYS A 365 -6.06 10.77 19.18
N LYS A 366 -5.98 9.65 19.94
CA LYS A 366 -6.29 9.61 21.36
C LYS A 366 -5.03 9.49 22.19
N LYS A 367 -4.92 10.30 23.25
CA LYS A 367 -3.79 10.27 24.20
C LYS A 367 -3.52 8.86 24.75
N ARG A 368 -4.57 8.11 25.12
CA ARG A 368 -4.44 6.73 25.63
C ARG A 368 -3.70 5.78 24.67
N GLU A 369 -3.89 5.95 23.35
CA GLU A 369 -3.22 5.12 22.35
C GLU A 369 -1.73 5.48 22.22
N VAL A 370 -1.41 6.78 22.35
CA VAL A 370 -0.02 7.29 22.41
C VAL A 370 0.69 6.76 23.63
N ASP A 371 0.07 6.87 24.81
CA ASP A 371 0.66 6.41 26.08
C ASP A 371 0.89 4.89 26.07
N ALA A 372 -0.07 4.12 25.54
CA ALA A 372 0.07 2.68 25.37
C ALA A 372 1.21 2.29 24.41
N ALA A 373 1.43 3.06 23.34
CA ALA A 373 2.57 2.83 22.44
C ALA A 373 3.91 3.21 23.07
N MET A 374 3.96 4.29 23.86
CA MET A 374 5.16 4.66 24.63
C MET A 374 5.51 3.61 25.68
N LEU A 375 4.53 3.03 26.38
CA LEU A 375 4.76 1.95 27.35
C LEU A 375 5.34 0.68 26.70
N ARG A 376 5.16 0.49 25.40
CA ARG A 376 5.81 -0.61 24.67
C ARG A 376 7.26 -0.33 24.32
N LEU A 377 7.73 0.93 24.33
CA LEU A 377 9.10 1.30 23.97
C LEU A 377 9.88 1.70 25.22
N THR A 378 10.77 0.82 25.66
CA THR A 378 11.54 0.98 26.90
C THR A 378 13.01 1.23 26.59
N ALA A 379 13.64 2.20 27.26
CA ALA A 379 15.09 2.39 27.21
C ALA A 379 15.80 1.27 27.97
N ASP A 380 16.87 0.72 27.40
CA ASP A 380 17.61 -0.41 27.98
C ASP A 380 19.12 -0.26 27.72
N PRO A 381 19.80 0.72 28.35
CA PRO A 381 21.24 0.92 28.14
C PRO A 381 22.08 -0.33 28.48
N GLN A 382 21.58 -1.17 29.38
CA GLN A 382 22.27 -2.39 29.84
C GLN A 382 22.02 -3.62 28.95
N GLY A 383 21.14 -3.53 27.94
CA GLY A 383 20.86 -4.65 27.03
C GLY A 383 20.13 -5.83 27.68
N THR A 384 19.37 -5.61 28.76
CA THR A 384 18.63 -6.65 29.50
C THR A 384 17.45 -7.26 28.73
N GLY A 385 17.07 -6.64 27.61
CA GLY A 385 16.04 -7.11 26.68
C GLY A 385 16.53 -8.22 25.75
N VAL A 386 17.83 -8.30 25.47
CA VAL A 386 18.44 -9.25 24.50
C VAL A 386 17.99 -10.70 24.74
N PRO A 387 18.02 -11.26 25.98
CA PRO A 387 17.70 -12.67 26.18
C PRO A 387 16.23 -13.05 25.99
N ARG A 388 15.35 -12.05 25.85
CA ARG A 388 13.90 -12.23 25.76
C ARG A 388 13.34 -11.80 24.40
N ALA A 389 14.17 -11.24 23.53
CA ALA A 389 13.77 -10.75 22.23
C ALA A 389 13.55 -11.92 21.24
N ASP A 390 12.52 -11.80 20.42
CA ASP A 390 12.30 -12.68 19.27
C ASP A 390 13.14 -12.21 18.07
N VAL A 391 13.39 -10.90 18.00
CA VAL A 391 14.19 -10.24 16.95
C VAL A 391 15.11 -9.21 17.58
N ILE A 392 16.40 -9.32 17.29
CA ILE A 392 17.42 -8.33 17.66
C ILE A 392 17.83 -7.60 16.39
N ILE A 393 17.80 -6.27 16.38
CA ILE A 393 18.16 -5.46 15.21
C ILE A 393 19.28 -4.50 15.61
N GLU A 394 20.45 -4.70 15.03
CA GLU A 394 21.58 -3.78 15.13
C GLU A 394 21.44 -2.65 14.10
N ALA A 395 21.54 -1.40 14.56
CA ALA A 395 21.46 -0.19 13.75
C ALA A 395 22.41 0.89 14.30
N VAL A 396 23.66 0.51 14.52
CA VAL A 396 24.77 1.37 14.95
C VAL A 396 25.56 1.90 13.76
N VAL A 397 26.66 2.60 14.04
CA VAL A 397 27.56 3.15 13.02
C VAL A 397 28.08 2.07 12.06
N GLU A 398 28.31 2.45 10.82
CA GLU A 398 28.76 1.56 9.74
C GLU A 398 30.27 1.27 9.86
N LYS A 399 30.65 0.54 10.92
CA LYS A 399 32.01 0.08 11.19
C LYS A 399 32.00 -1.41 11.52
N LEU A 400 32.78 -2.19 10.77
CA LEU A 400 32.79 -3.65 10.87
C LEU A 400 33.14 -4.13 12.29
N GLU A 401 34.19 -3.58 12.87
CA GLU A 401 34.73 -4.01 14.17
C GLU A 401 33.72 -3.75 15.29
N VAL A 402 32.95 -2.66 15.19
CA VAL A 402 31.90 -2.31 16.15
C VAL A 402 30.75 -3.32 16.06
N LYS A 403 30.28 -3.63 14.83
CA LYS A 403 29.21 -4.61 14.62
C LYS A 403 29.62 -6.01 15.08
N GLN A 404 30.82 -6.45 14.71
CA GLN A 404 31.38 -7.73 15.16
C GLN A 404 31.47 -7.82 16.69
N SER A 405 31.96 -6.77 17.35
CA SER A 405 32.05 -6.72 18.82
C SER A 405 30.68 -6.86 19.49
N ILE A 406 29.67 -6.14 18.98
CA ILE A 406 28.28 -6.23 19.48
C ILE A 406 27.76 -7.66 19.33
N PHE A 407 27.86 -8.23 18.12
CA PHE A 407 27.30 -9.55 17.82
C PHE A 407 27.96 -10.65 18.64
N LYS A 408 29.28 -10.64 18.76
CA LYS A 408 30.03 -11.57 19.61
C LYS A 408 29.60 -11.46 21.09
N GLY A 409 29.35 -10.25 21.60
CA GLY A 409 28.99 -10.02 23.00
C GLY A 409 27.56 -10.43 23.38
N ILE A 410 26.68 -10.67 22.41
CA ILE A 410 25.27 -11.01 22.65
C ILE A 410 24.88 -12.42 22.21
N GLU A 411 25.68 -13.11 21.41
CA GLU A 411 25.35 -14.41 20.82
C GLU A 411 24.93 -15.46 21.88
N ASP A 412 25.68 -15.57 22.99
CA ASP A 412 25.38 -16.49 24.09
C ASP A 412 24.11 -16.16 24.86
N LYS A 413 23.64 -14.92 24.73
CA LYS A 413 22.48 -14.42 25.47
C LYS A 413 21.19 -14.60 24.69
N LEU A 414 21.26 -14.95 23.40
CA LEU A 414 20.10 -15.00 22.53
C LEU A 414 19.13 -16.12 22.94
N LYS A 415 17.83 -15.81 22.91
CA LYS A 415 16.78 -16.82 23.01
C LYS A 415 16.91 -17.82 21.84
N PRO A 416 16.69 -19.14 22.06
CA PRO A 416 16.66 -20.11 20.98
C PRO A 416 15.67 -19.71 19.88
N GLY A 417 16.14 -19.73 18.63
CA GLY A 417 15.34 -19.38 17.45
C GLY A 417 15.09 -17.88 17.25
N ALA A 418 15.66 -17.01 18.08
CA ALA A 418 15.63 -15.56 17.86
C ALA A 418 16.37 -15.17 16.58
N ILE A 419 15.86 -14.15 15.91
CA ILE A 419 16.50 -13.56 14.73
C ILE A 419 17.59 -12.60 15.20
N LEU A 420 18.80 -12.74 14.64
CA LEU A 420 19.86 -11.76 14.78
C LEU A 420 19.93 -10.96 13.47
N ALA A 421 19.62 -9.67 13.51
CA ALA A 421 19.55 -8.84 12.31
C ALA A 421 20.47 -7.62 12.36
N THR A 422 20.98 -7.22 11.20
CA THR A 422 21.69 -5.94 11.00
C THR A 422 20.96 -5.07 9.99
N ASN A 423 20.87 -3.77 10.29
CA ASN A 423 20.49 -2.71 9.37
C ASN A 423 21.74 -2.09 8.74
N THR A 424 22.63 -2.92 8.20
CA THR A 424 23.77 -2.46 7.39
C THR A 424 23.29 -2.01 6.01
N SER A 425 23.96 -1.01 5.44
CA SER A 425 23.64 -0.47 4.12
C SER A 425 24.64 -0.89 3.05
N SER A 426 25.83 -1.38 3.45
CA SER A 426 26.94 -1.65 2.54
C SER A 426 27.86 -2.80 2.94
N ILE A 427 27.95 -3.14 4.24
CA ILE A 427 28.85 -4.19 4.71
C ILE A 427 28.23 -5.56 4.43
N GLU A 428 29.01 -6.42 3.77
CA GLU A 428 28.63 -7.81 3.50
C GLU A 428 28.41 -8.60 4.80
N LEU A 429 27.33 -9.37 4.84
CA LEU A 429 26.96 -10.16 6.01
C LEU A 429 28.03 -11.21 6.35
N GLU A 430 28.71 -11.73 5.34
CA GLU A 430 29.83 -12.66 5.45
C GLU A 430 30.91 -12.13 6.40
N ARG A 431 31.28 -10.86 6.23
CA ARG A 431 32.31 -10.20 7.06
C ARG A 431 31.83 -9.99 8.49
N ILE A 432 30.57 -9.61 8.66
CA ILE A 432 29.98 -9.42 10.00
C ILE A 432 29.91 -10.76 10.75
N ALA A 433 29.62 -11.84 10.03
CA ALA A 433 29.40 -13.17 10.58
C ALA A 433 30.69 -13.90 10.98
N GLU A 434 31.88 -13.46 10.58
CA GLU A 434 33.17 -14.12 10.86
C GLU A 434 33.41 -14.39 12.36
N VAL A 435 32.82 -13.58 13.24
CA VAL A 435 32.98 -13.69 14.70
C VAL A 435 31.88 -14.51 15.39
N LEU A 436 30.88 -14.98 14.63
CA LEU A 436 29.75 -15.75 15.13
C LEU A 436 30.05 -17.25 15.10
N ARG A 437 29.57 -17.98 16.09
CA ARG A 437 29.59 -19.45 16.10
C ARG A 437 28.47 -20.05 15.28
N ASP A 438 27.31 -19.40 15.26
CA ASP A 438 26.14 -19.80 14.46
C ASP A 438 25.77 -18.67 13.48
N PRO A 439 26.52 -18.52 12.37
CA PRO A 439 26.32 -17.42 11.43
C PRO A 439 24.96 -17.49 10.72
N ALA A 440 24.36 -18.68 10.58
CA ALA A 440 23.05 -18.89 9.94
C ALA A 440 21.93 -17.99 10.50
N ARG A 441 22.05 -17.57 11.77
CA ARG A 441 21.08 -16.70 12.44
C ARG A 441 21.15 -15.23 12.03
N LEU A 442 22.30 -14.78 11.52
CA LEU A 442 22.50 -13.41 11.09
C LEU A 442 21.76 -13.18 9.77
N ILE A 443 20.79 -12.28 9.75
CA ILE A 443 20.14 -11.83 8.52
C ILE A 443 20.31 -10.33 8.36
N GLY A 444 20.33 -9.83 7.13
CA GLY A 444 20.21 -8.38 6.94
C GLY A 444 18.74 -7.98 6.87
N LEU A 445 18.39 -6.93 7.61
CA LEU A 445 17.10 -6.26 7.51
C LEU A 445 17.38 -4.78 7.23
N HIS A 446 17.55 -4.46 5.96
CA HIS A 446 17.87 -3.10 5.54
C HIS A 446 16.59 -2.28 5.37
N PHE A 447 16.42 -1.33 6.29
CA PHE A 447 15.34 -0.35 6.34
C PHE A 447 15.76 0.95 5.66
N PHE A 448 14.76 1.66 5.15
CA PHE A 448 14.97 2.96 4.52
C PHE A 448 14.37 4.11 5.36
N ASN A 449 15.03 5.27 5.34
CA ASN A 449 14.59 6.46 6.04
C ASN A 449 13.65 7.31 5.15
N PRO A 450 12.45 7.74 5.60
CA PRO A 450 11.84 7.50 6.91
C PRO A 450 11.15 6.13 7.05
N VAL A 451 11.48 5.42 8.13
CA VAL A 451 10.97 4.05 8.40
C VAL A 451 9.45 4.03 8.45
N ALA A 452 8.79 5.07 8.95
CA ALA A 452 7.33 5.11 9.03
C ALA A 452 6.62 5.32 7.67
N GLN A 453 7.35 5.69 6.60
CA GLN A 453 6.78 6.05 5.31
C GLN A 453 7.12 5.03 4.21
N LEU A 454 8.36 4.54 4.19
CA LEU A 454 8.82 3.65 3.12
C LEU A 454 8.31 2.22 3.36
N PRO A 455 7.67 1.59 2.37
CA PRO A 455 7.01 0.29 2.57
C PRO A 455 7.98 -0.89 2.53
N LEU A 456 9.18 -0.72 2.01
CA LEU A 456 10.15 -1.79 1.74
C LEU A 456 11.05 -2.08 2.94
N VAL A 457 11.41 -3.36 3.10
CA VAL A 457 12.60 -3.82 3.81
C VAL A 457 13.32 -4.82 2.90
N GLU A 458 14.60 -4.59 2.63
CA GLU A 458 15.44 -5.58 1.97
C GLU A 458 15.85 -6.64 2.99
N VAL A 459 15.51 -7.90 2.70
CA VAL A 459 15.86 -9.05 3.53
C VAL A 459 17.08 -9.71 2.89
N ILE A 460 18.26 -9.47 3.46
CA ILE A 460 19.53 -9.82 2.83
C ILE A 460 19.90 -11.25 3.22
N ARG A 461 20.18 -12.06 2.21
CA ARG A 461 20.59 -13.46 2.29
C ARG A 461 22.09 -13.57 2.05
N SER A 462 22.79 -14.16 3.01
CA SER A 462 24.17 -14.62 2.87
C SER A 462 24.24 -16.11 2.44
N THR A 463 25.45 -16.58 2.15
CA THR A 463 25.76 -17.98 1.81
C THR A 463 25.47 -18.97 2.93
N PHE A 464 25.50 -18.54 4.19
CA PHE A 464 25.25 -19.40 5.36
C PHE A 464 23.77 -19.46 5.79
N ASN A 465 22.88 -18.63 5.23
CA ASN A 465 21.47 -18.62 5.62
C ASN A 465 20.68 -19.70 4.88
N THR A 466 19.78 -20.36 5.60
CA THR A 466 18.74 -21.23 5.06
C THR A 466 17.50 -20.44 4.64
N ASP A 467 16.66 -21.05 3.81
CA ASP A 467 15.35 -20.49 3.43
C ASP A 467 14.45 -20.22 4.65
N ALA A 468 14.61 -21.01 5.72
CA ALA A 468 13.85 -20.83 6.94
C ALA A 468 14.22 -19.54 7.69
N GLU A 469 15.51 -19.19 7.79
CA GLU A 469 15.92 -17.93 8.42
C GLU A 469 15.48 -16.71 7.60
N ILE A 470 15.64 -16.77 6.28
CA ILE A 470 15.20 -15.70 5.38
C ILE A 470 13.68 -15.55 5.43
N GLY A 471 12.94 -16.67 5.46
CA GLY A 471 11.49 -16.66 5.65
C GLY A 471 11.07 -16.06 6.99
N LYS A 472 11.81 -16.30 8.08
CA LYS A 472 11.58 -15.63 9.38
C LYS A 472 11.79 -14.12 9.29
N GLY A 473 12.87 -13.67 8.64
CA GLY A 473 13.14 -12.25 8.39
C GLY A 473 12.03 -11.58 7.58
N ALA A 474 11.61 -12.21 6.49
CA ALA A 474 10.49 -11.76 5.67
C ALA A 474 9.17 -11.71 6.46
N SER A 475 8.93 -12.70 7.32
CA SER A 475 7.76 -12.72 8.22
C SER A 475 7.76 -11.55 9.20
N PHE A 476 8.93 -11.19 9.72
CA PHE A 476 9.07 -10.04 10.62
C PHE A 476 8.72 -8.74 9.89
N ALA A 477 9.28 -8.52 8.69
CA ALA A 477 8.93 -7.37 7.86
C ALA A 477 7.41 -7.28 7.62
N LEU A 478 6.76 -8.39 7.28
CA LEU A 478 5.30 -8.44 7.11
C LEU A 478 4.54 -8.14 8.40
N ALA A 479 5.00 -8.63 9.56
CA ALA A 479 4.36 -8.37 10.85
C ALA A 479 4.36 -6.87 11.20
N ILE A 480 5.44 -6.16 10.89
CA ILE A 480 5.53 -4.71 11.02
C ILE A 480 4.91 -3.93 9.84
N GLY A 481 4.28 -4.65 8.89
CA GLY A 481 3.57 -4.12 7.73
C GLY A 481 4.49 -3.45 6.70
N LYS A 482 5.66 -4.04 6.52
CA LYS A 482 6.59 -3.77 5.43
C LYS A 482 6.55 -4.91 4.43
N SER A 483 6.90 -4.62 3.19
CA SER A 483 7.07 -5.57 2.12
C SER A 483 8.51 -6.08 2.13
N PRO A 484 8.74 -7.39 2.31
CA PRO A 484 10.07 -7.96 2.22
C PRO A 484 10.46 -8.15 0.75
N VAL A 485 11.65 -7.70 0.37
CA VAL A 485 12.30 -8.11 -0.89
C VAL A 485 13.59 -8.82 -0.53
N VAL A 486 13.65 -10.12 -0.82
CA VAL A 486 14.84 -10.92 -0.58
C VAL A 486 15.90 -10.61 -1.64
N VAL A 487 17.09 -10.25 -1.16
CA VAL A 487 18.28 -9.90 -1.96
C VAL A 487 19.48 -10.69 -1.44
N LYS A 488 20.48 -10.95 -2.27
CA LYS A 488 21.75 -11.53 -1.80
C LYS A 488 22.63 -10.45 -1.16
N SER A 489 23.50 -10.88 -0.26
CA SER A 489 24.60 -10.08 0.26
C SER A 489 25.51 -9.69 -0.91
N ALA A 490 25.53 -8.40 -1.23
CA ALA A 490 26.35 -7.80 -2.26
C ALA A 490 26.48 -6.30 -1.93
N PRO A 491 27.56 -5.62 -2.34
CA PRO A 491 27.73 -4.19 -2.10
C PRO A 491 26.52 -3.37 -2.57
N GLY A 492 25.86 -2.67 -1.64
CA GLY A 492 24.67 -1.85 -1.89
C GLY A 492 23.39 -2.60 -2.28
N PHE A 493 23.38 -3.93 -2.17
CA PHE A 493 22.21 -4.81 -2.38
C PHE A 493 21.48 -4.53 -3.72
N LEU A 494 20.17 -4.32 -3.70
CA LEU A 494 19.39 -3.92 -4.87
C LEU A 494 19.21 -2.39 -4.90
N VAL A 495 18.56 -1.81 -3.88
CA VAL A 495 18.07 -0.42 -3.95
C VAL A 495 19.20 0.60 -4.04
N ASN A 496 20.20 0.53 -3.14
CA ASN A 496 21.29 1.50 -3.17
C ASN A 496 22.12 1.36 -4.45
N ARG A 497 22.37 0.12 -4.88
CA ARG A 497 23.15 -0.17 -6.08
C ARG A 497 22.53 0.39 -7.35
N VAL A 498 21.21 0.31 -7.52
CA VAL A 498 20.54 0.90 -8.70
C VAL A 498 20.30 2.40 -8.57
N LEU A 499 20.16 2.92 -7.35
CA LEU A 499 19.83 4.31 -7.12
C LEU A 499 21.05 5.23 -7.30
N MET A 500 22.23 4.78 -6.90
CA MET A 500 23.45 5.60 -6.94
C MET A 500 23.85 6.05 -8.36
N PRO A 501 23.89 5.20 -9.39
CA PRO A 501 24.20 5.63 -10.75
C PRO A 501 23.25 6.71 -11.29
N TYR A 502 21.96 6.64 -10.94
CA TYR A 502 20.97 7.65 -11.30
C TYR A 502 21.27 9.01 -10.65
N MET A 503 21.59 9.01 -9.36
CA MET A 503 21.85 10.25 -8.63
C MET A 503 23.20 10.86 -9.02
N LEU A 504 24.25 10.05 -9.13
CA LEU A 504 25.58 10.53 -9.53
C LEU A 504 25.61 11.00 -10.98
N GLY A 505 24.94 10.30 -11.90
CA GLY A 505 24.82 10.75 -13.29
C GLY A 505 24.15 12.12 -13.40
N ALA A 506 23.13 12.39 -12.58
CA ALA A 506 22.51 13.72 -12.54
C ALA A 506 23.45 14.78 -11.93
N VAL A 507 24.19 14.44 -10.86
CA VAL A 507 25.19 15.34 -10.26
C VAL A 507 26.27 15.71 -11.27
N GLU A 508 26.80 14.74 -12.02
CA GLU A 508 27.81 14.98 -13.05
C GLU A 508 27.31 15.94 -14.14
N ARG A 509 26.04 15.82 -14.57
CA ARG A 509 25.41 16.75 -15.51
C ARG A 509 25.33 18.18 -14.95
N VAL A 510 24.99 18.33 -13.67
CA VAL A 510 25.01 19.63 -12.99
C VAL A 510 26.43 20.20 -12.93
N GLU A 511 27.44 19.37 -12.74
CA GLU A 511 28.84 19.81 -12.73
C GLU A 511 29.33 20.26 -14.12
N ARG A 512 28.78 19.70 -15.19
CA ARG A 512 28.97 20.16 -16.57
C ARG A 512 28.19 21.45 -16.90
N GLY A 513 27.42 21.99 -15.95
CA GLY A 513 26.71 23.26 -16.08
C GLY A 513 25.22 23.14 -16.41
N GLU A 514 24.64 21.93 -16.46
CA GLU A 514 23.20 21.78 -16.65
C GLU A 514 22.40 22.27 -15.44
N SER A 515 21.20 22.80 -15.69
CA SER A 515 20.33 23.29 -14.61
C SER A 515 19.80 22.13 -13.76
N LYS A 516 20.13 22.14 -12.47
CA LYS A 516 19.56 21.20 -11.49
C LYS A 516 18.02 21.24 -11.46
N GLU A 517 17.41 22.42 -11.60
CA GLU A 517 15.96 22.59 -11.69
C GLU A 517 15.36 21.90 -12.91
N LEU A 518 16.05 21.95 -14.05
CA LEU A 518 15.64 21.25 -15.27
C LEU A 518 15.68 19.73 -15.09
N LEU A 519 16.78 19.19 -14.56
CA LEU A 519 16.95 17.74 -14.37
C LEU A 519 15.92 17.18 -13.37
N ASP A 520 15.69 17.91 -12.28
CA ASP A 520 14.66 17.54 -11.30
C ASP A 520 13.26 17.57 -11.92
N ALA A 521 12.92 18.61 -12.68
CA ALA A 521 11.63 18.71 -13.36
C ALA A 521 11.44 17.59 -14.41
N ALA A 522 12.50 17.23 -15.13
CA ALA A 522 12.49 16.15 -16.11
C ALA A 522 12.23 14.78 -15.47
N ALA A 523 12.90 14.45 -14.37
CA ALA A 523 12.66 13.20 -13.63
C ALA A 523 11.22 13.12 -13.09
N VAL A 524 10.69 14.21 -12.54
CA VAL A 524 9.29 14.26 -12.09
C VAL A 524 8.33 14.19 -13.29
N ALA A 525 8.72 14.73 -14.45
CA ALA A 525 7.96 14.62 -15.69
C ALA A 525 7.92 13.21 -16.28
N PHE A 526 9.01 12.46 -16.14
CA PHE A 526 9.04 11.04 -16.45
C PHE A 526 8.15 10.21 -15.50
N GLY A 527 8.06 10.60 -14.22
CA GLY A 527 7.17 9.96 -13.25
C GLY A 527 7.81 9.59 -11.92
N MET A 528 9.06 10.00 -11.68
CA MET A 528 9.69 9.86 -10.37
C MET A 528 9.00 10.76 -9.33
N PRO A 529 8.93 10.37 -8.05
CA PRO A 529 8.29 11.17 -7.00
C PRO A 529 9.07 12.42 -6.63
N MET A 530 10.38 12.43 -6.91
CA MET A 530 11.31 13.50 -6.59
C MET A 530 12.42 13.51 -7.65
N GLY A 531 12.98 14.69 -7.92
CA GLY A 531 14.12 14.82 -8.81
C GLY A 531 15.42 14.30 -8.18
N PRO A 532 16.41 13.88 -8.99
CA PRO A 532 17.64 13.24 -8.49
C PRO A 532 18.48 14.17 -7.62
N ILE A 533 18.50 15.47 -7.88
CA ILE A 533 19.31 16.43 -7.12
C ILE A 533 18.66 16.75 -5.79
N GLU A 534 17.35 17.00 -5.77
CA GLU A 534 16.59 17.13 -4.52
C GLU A 534 16.66 15.84 -3.68
N LEU A 535 16.66 14.67 -4.33
CA LEU A 535 16.82 13.39 -3.65
C LEU A 535 18.20 13.27 -3.00
N MET A 536 19.27 13.67 -3.69
CA MET A 536 20.64 13.66 -3.16
C MET A 536 20.77 14.56 -1.92
N ASP A 537 20.19 15.76 -1.96
CA ASP A 537 20.11 16.64 -0.78
C ASP A 537 19.26 16.05 0.35
N THR A 538 18.21 15.29 0.03
CA THR A 538 17.29 14.70 1.01
C THR A 538 17.94 13.52 1.73
N VAL A 539 18.66 12.66 1.00
CA VAL A 539 19.45 11.55 1.55
C VAL A 539 20.60 12.10 2.39
N GLY A 540 21.26 13.14 1.87
CA GLY A 540 22.42 13.80 2.48
C GLY A 540 23.68 13.51 1.69
N LEU A 541 24.44 14.56 1.38
CA LEU A 541 25.60 14.46 0.48
C LEU A 541 26.72 13.57 1.02
N ASP A 542 26.92 13.59 2.34
CA ASP A 542 27.89 12.72 3.04
C ASP A 542 27.53 11.24 2.94
N VAL A 543 26.24 10.90 3.10
CA VAL A 543 25.74 9.54 2.92
C VAL A 543 25.90 9.13 1.47
N GLY A 544 25.51 9.99 0.53
CA GLY A 544 25.69 9.74 -0.91
C GLY A 544 27.15 9.47 -1.28
N LYS A 545 28.10 10.24 -0.72
CA LYS A 545 29.54 10.02 -0.92
C LYS A 545 30.03 8.70 -0.29
N SER A 546 29.56 8.36 0.91
CA SER A 546 29.91 7.10 1.58
C SER A 546 29.49 5.90 0.72
N VAL A 547 28.22 5.87 0.30
CA VAL A 547 27.68 4.78 -0.52
C VAL A 547 28.34 4.75 -1.90
N ALA A 548 28.61 5.90 -2.52
CA ALA A 548 29.35 5.97 -3.78
C ALA A 548 30.74 5.32 -3.65
N THR A 549 31.47 5.63 -2.57
CA THR A 549 32.81 5.09 -2.31
C THR A 549 32.77 3.58 -2.12
N GLU A 550 31.80 3.08 -1.35
CA GLU A 550 31.63 1.65 -1.09
C GLU A 550 31.26 0.85 -2.35
N LEU A 551 30.52 1.48 -3.27
CA LEU A 551 30.19 0.91 -4.58
C LEU A 551 31.30 1.09 -5.63
N GLY A 552 32.44 1.69 -5.26
CA GLY A 552 33.58 1.89 -6.16
C GLY A 552 33.42 3.04 -7.14
N HIS A 553 32.46 3.95 -6.92
CA HIS A 553 32.33 5.16 -7.73
C HIS A 553 33.32 6.24 -7.28
N ALA A 554 34.05 6.82 -8.24
CA ALA A 554 34.94 7.93 -7.97
C ALA A 554 34.13 9.21 -7.70
N VAL A 555 34.49 9.92 -6.62
CA VAL A 555 33.99 11.26 -6.32
C VAL A 555 35.18 12.21 -6.36
N PRO A 556 35.40 12.95 -7.47
CA PRO A 556 36.56 13.82 -7.61
C PRO A 556 36.59 14.88 -6.50
N ALA A 557 37.76 15.14 -5.91
CA ALA A 557 37.87 16.02 -4.74
C ALA A 557 37.54 17.49 -5.09
N GLU A 558 37.80 17.86 -6.35
CA GLU A 558 37.55 19.17 -6.94
C GLU A 558 36.09 19.37 -7.38
N SER A 559 35.28 18.30 -7.39
CA SER A 559 33.86 18.32 -7.75
C SER A 559 33.07 19.26 -6.84
N ARG A 560 32.00 19.86 -7.36
CA ARG A 560 31.13 20.73 -6.56
C ARG A 560 30.50 19.91 -5.42
N PHE A 561 30.15 18.67 -5.70
CA PHE A 561 29.64 17.73 -4.72
C PHE A 561 30.61 17.54 -3.53
N ALA A 562 31.90 17.30 -3.80
CA ALA A 562 32.91 17.15 -2.75
C ALA A 562 33.14 18.44 -1.96
N ARG A 563 33.13 19.61 -2.61
CA ARG A 563 33.27 20.91 -1.94
C ARG A 563 32.12 21.21 -0.99
N LEU A 564 30.88 20.96 -1.40
CA LEU A 564 29.71 21.14 -0.53
C LEU A 564 29.81 20.31 0.75
N ILE A 565 30.30 19.07 0.63
CA ILE A 565 30.53 18.20 1.79
C ILE A 565 31.62 18.78 2.70
N ALA A 566 32.74 19.24 2.13
CA ALA A 566 33.84 19.86 2.88
C ALA A 566 33.40 21.15 3.61
N GLU A 567 32.45 21.90 3.04
CA GLU A 567 31.84 23.10 3.64
C GLU A 567 30.75 22.77 4.69
N GLY A 568 30.43 21.49 4.92
CA GLY A 568 29.37 21.08 5.84
C GLY A 568 27.94 21.31 5.31
N LYS A 569 27.79 21.60 4.02
CA LYS A 569 26.50 21.77 3.33
C LYS A 569 25.97 20.42 2.85
N LEU A 570 25.42 19.65 3.79
CA LEU A 570 25.02 18.25 3.58
C LEU A 570 23.58 18.07 3.08
N GLY A 571 22.92 19.13 2.59
CA GLY A 571 21.55 19.09 2.08
C GLY A 571 20.50 19.42 3.14
N ARG A 572 19.36 18.71 3.10
CA ARG A 572 18.17 19.02 3.90
C ARG A 572 18.43 19.07 5.41
N LYS A 573 19.33 18.20 5.90
CA LYS A 573 19.62 18.08 7.34
C LYS A 573 20.43 19.25 7.91
N THR A 574 21.18 19.95 7.06
CA THR A 574 21.98 21.14 7.42
C THR A 574 21.35 22.44 6.92
N GLY A 575 20.24 22.36 6.17
CA GLY A 575 19.54 23.51 5.61
C GLY A 575 20.06 23.97 4.24
N GLU A 576 21.17 23.41 3.75
CA GLU A 576 21.78 23.78 2.48
C GLU A 576 22.63 22.63 1.92
N GLY A 577 22.54 22.42 0.61
CA GLY A 577 23.33 21.48 -0.22
C GLY A 577 23.39 21.99 -1.66
N PHE A 578 22.91 21.21 -2.63
CA PHE A 578 22.66 21.73 -3.98
C PHE A 578 21.54 22.76 -4.00
N TYR A 579 20.54 22.59 -3.13
CA TYR A 579 19.48 23.55 -2.87
C TYR A 579 19.58 24.16 -1.48
N LYS A 580 18.98 25.32 -1.30
CA LYS A 580 18.65 25.86 0.03
C LYS A 580 17.36 25.22 0.51
N TRP A 581 17.26 24.96 1.81
CA TRP A 581 16.12 24.27 2.40
C TRP A 581 15.43 25.15 3.45
N GLU A 582 14.17 25.48 3.21
CA GLU A 582 13.34 26.26 4.12
C GLU A 582 12.12 25.46 4.54
N ASN A 583 11.88 25.35 5.85
CA ASN A 583 10.76 24.57 6.40
C ASN A 583 10.69 23.13 5.87
N GLY A 584 11.86 22.53 5.56
CA GLY A 584 11.98 21.18 5.04
C GLY A 584 11.59 21.00 3.58
N LYS A 585 11.52 22.08 2.79
CA LYS A 585 11.33 22.07 1.34
C LYS A 585 12.53 22.70 0.63
N ALA A 586 12.92 22.16 -0.51
CA ALA A 586 13.94 22.76 -1.37
C ALA A 586 13.40 24.06 -2.00
N VAL A 587 14.18 25.13 -1.90
CA VAL A 587 13.94 26.40 -2.58
C VAL A 587 14.51 26.28 -3.99
N LYS A 588 13.63 26.07 -4.97
CA LYS A 588 14.00 25.87 -6.38
C LYS A 588 13.82 27.17 -7.18
N GLY A 589 14.76 27.44 -8.10
CA GLY A 589 14.64 28.53 -9.06
C GLY A 589 13.66 28.22 -10.20
N GLU A 590 13.63 29.10 -11.20
CA GLU A 590 12.86 28.88 -12.42
C GLU A 590 13.42 27.70 -13.22
N THR A 591 12.53 26.83 -13.71
CA THR A 591 12.89 25.71 -14.57
C THR A 591 13.05 26.22 -16.01
N PRO A 592 14.24 26.08 -16.63
CA PRO A 592 14.43 26.42 -18.04
C PRO A 592 13.44 25.70 -18.95
N ALA A 593 13.01 26.36 -20.03
CA ALA A 593 12.14 25.75 -21.02
C ALA A 593 12.86 24.61 -21.75
N HIS A 594 12.17 23.48 -21.93
CA HIS A 594 12.67 22.32 -22.65
C HIS A 594 11.53 21.69 -23.45
N ALA A 595 11.81 21.30 -24.70
CA ALA A 595 10.79 20.83 -25.64
C ALA A 595 10.12 19.52 -25.17
N ASP A 596 10.89 18.59 -24.60
CA ASP A 596 10.38 17.33 -24.08
C ASP A 596 11.06 16.94 -22.76
N LEU A 597 10.45 17.33 -21.64
CA LEU A 597 10.94 16.99 -20.30
C LEU A 597 10.84 15.49 -20.00
N ALA A 598 9.89 14.78 -20.59
CA ALA A 598 9.69 13.36 -20.31
C ALA A 598 10.78 12.52 -20.99
N ALA A 599 11.19 12.87 -22.23
CA ALA A 599 12.31 12.25 -22.91
C ALA A 599 13.64 12.48 -22.17
N LEU A 600 13.89 13.71 -21.71
CA LEU A 600 15.06 13.99 -20.86
C LEU A 600 15.01 13.20 -19.55
N GLY A 601 13.84 13.09 -18.92
CA GLY A 601 13.66 12.29 -17.72
C GLY A 601 13.90 10.79 -17.96
N ARG A 602 13.53 10.28 -19.14
CA ARG A 602 13.84 8.92 -19.57
C ARG A 602 15.35 8.68 -19.69
N GLU A 603 16.05 9.60 -20.34
CA GLU A 603 17.52 9.56 -20.42
C GLU A 603 18.16 9.58 -19.03
N LEU A 604 17.63 10.40 -18.12
CA LEU A 604 18.12 10.50 -16.74
C LEU A 604 17.96 9.20 -15.95
N VAL A 605 16.86 8.45 -16.12
CA VAL A 605 16.65 7.20 -15.39
C VAL A 605 17.39 6.01 -16.00
N LYS A 606 17.90 6.13 -17.23
CA LYS A 606 18.58 5.04 -17.93
C LYS A 606 19.69 4.36 -17.10
N PRO A 607 20.57 5.07 -16.37
CA PRO A 607 21.57 4.42 -15.52
C PRO A 607 20.96 3.52 -14.42
N MET A 608 19.81 3.89 -13.86
CA MET A 608 19.10 3.04 -12.87
C MET A 608 18.59 1.76 -13.53
N VAL A 609 18.04 1.87 -14.72
CA VAL A 609 17.47 0.73 -15.47
C VAL A 609 18.60 -0.20 -15.93
N ASP A 610 19.68 0.35 -16.49
CA ASP A 610 20.88 -0.40 -16.88
C ASP A 610 21.48 -1.15 -15.67
N MET A 611 21.61 -0.48 -14.53
CA MET A 611 22.11 -1.13 -13.32
C MET A 611 21.15 -2.19 -12.80
N THR A 612 19.85 -2.01 -12.93
CA THR A 612 18.87 -3.03 -12.52
C THR A 612 19.06 -4.32 -13.31
N GLU A 613 19.32 -4.23 -14.62
CA GLU A 613 19.61 -5.42 -15.44
C GLU A 613 20.88 -6.13 -14.98
N VAL A 614 21.93 -5.38 -14.65
CA VAL A 614 23.19 -5.94 -14.14
C VAL A 614 22.96 -6.65 -12.80
N VAL A 615 22.24 -6.03 -11.85
CA VAL A 615 21.91 -6.64 -10.55
C VAL A 615 21.10 -7.94 -10.71
N VAL A 616 20.19 -7.98 -11.68
CA VAL A 616 19.42 -9.19 -12.02
C VAL A 616 20.32 -10.25 -12.66
N ALA A 617 21.18 -9.87 -13.60
CA ALA A 617 22.09 -10.79 -14.30
C ALA A 617 23.12 -11.43 -13.37
N GLU A 618 23.59 -10.70 -12.36
CA GLU A 618 24.46 -11.22 -11.29
C GLU A 618 23.70 -12.10 -10.28
N GLY A 619 22.37 -12.14 -10.38
CA GLY A 619 21.52 -12.93 -9.50
C GLY A 619 21.48 -12.41 -8.06
N VAL A 620 21.67 -11.10 -7.84
CA VAL A 620 21.49 -10.46 -6.52
C VAL A 620 20.03 -10.58 -6.08
N VAL A 621 19.09 -10.51 -7.03
CA VAL A 621 17.69 -10.87 -6.82
C VAL A 621 17.37 -12.16 -7.57
N ALA A 622 16.44 -12.94 -7.05
CA ALA A 622 16.10 -14.24 -7.64
C ALA A 622 15.32 -14.14 -8.97
N ALA A 623 14.70 -13.00 -9.25
CA ALA A 623 13.89 -12.81 -10.45
C ALA A 623 13.80 -11.32 -10.86
N PRO A 624 13.66 -11.00 -12.16
CA PRO A 624 13.44 -9.63 -12.65
C PRO A 624 12.22 -8.95 -12.01
N GLU A 625 11.16 -9.71 -11.73
CA GLU A 625 9.94 -9.23 -11.08
C GLU A 625 10.20 -8.72 -9.66
N LEU A 626 11.11 -9.37 -8.93
CA LEU A 626 11.50 -8.94 -7.58
C LEU A 626 12.34 -7.66 -7.63
N ALA A 627 13.22 -7.52 -8.63
CA ALA A 627 13.89 -6.27 -8.89
C ALA A 627 12.87 -5.16 -9.18
N ASP A 628 11.94 -5.37 -10.10
CA ASP A 628 10.94 -4.36 -10.45
C ASP A 628 10.19 -3.82 -9.23
N ILE A 629 9.63 -4.71 -8.42
CA ILE A 629 8.85 -4.28 -7.25
C ILE A 629 9.74 -3.70 -6.15
N GLY A 630 10.96 -4.21 -5.97
CA GLY A 630 11.93 -3.67 -5.04
C GLY A 630 12.34 -2.24 -5.40
N VAL A 631 12.62 -1.98 -6.67
CA VAL A 631 12.98 -0.64 -7.16
C VAL A 631 11.77 0.30 -7.07
N ILE A 632 10.56 -0.12 -7.45
CA ILE A 632 9.34 0.69 -7.25
C ILE A 632 9.15 1.08 -5.78
N MET A 633 9.23 0.12 -4.87
CA MET A 633 8.96 0.35 -3.44
C MET A 633 10.10 1.07 -2.71
N GLY A 634 11.34 0.89 -3.17
CA GLY A 634 12.56 1.42 -2.56
C GLY A 634 12.94 2.81 -3.06
N THR A 635 12.91 3.02 -4.39
CA THR A 635 13.31 4.30 -5.01
C THR A 635 12.12 5.17 -5.41
N GLY A 636 10.93 4.57 -5.52
CA GLY A 636 9.74 5.24 -6.04
C GLY A 636 9.67 5.24 -7.57
N PHE A 637 10.38 4.34 -8.26
CA PHE A 637 10.29 4.22 -9.72
C PHE A 637 8.84 4.18 -10.20
N ALA A 638 8.58 4.90 -11.30
CA ALA A 638 7.26 5.17 -11.86
C ALA A 638 6.35 3.91 -11.95
N PRO A 639 5.38 3.72 -11.03
CA PRO A 639 4.60 2.47 -10.95
C PRO A 639 3.76 2.16 -12.19
N PHE A 640 3.29 3.20 -12.90
CA PHE A 640 2.51 3.04 -14.14
C PHE A 640 3.32 2.45 -15.31
N LEU A 641 4.65 2.38 -15.18
CA LEU A 641 5.54 1.71 -16.12
C LEU A 641 5.81 0.23 -15.75
N GLY A 642 5.31 -0.23 -14.60
CA GLY A 642 5.42 -1.63 -14.17
C GLY A 642 6.75 -2.00 -13.53
N GLY A 643 7.75 -1.13 -13.55
CA GLY A 643 9.10 -1.35 -13.00
C GLY A 643 10.18 -1.17 -14.06
N PRO A 644 11.46 -0.99 -13.67
CA PRO A 644 12.57 -0.74 -14.61
C PRO A 644 12.70 -1.80 -15.72
N MET A 645 12.65 -3.10 -15.40
CA MET A 645 12.81 -4.18 -16.37
C MET A 645 11.64 -4.21 -17.36
N LYS A 646 10.42 -4.09 -16.84
CA LYS A 646 9.20 -4.02 -17.66
C LYS A 646 9.20 -2.78 -18.55
N ALA A 647 9.57 -1.62 -18.01
CA ALA A 647 9.61 -0.37 -18.75
C ALA A 647 10.62 -0.43 -19.90
N ARG A 648 11.77 -1.08 -19.70
CA ARG A 648 12.76 -1.32 -20.76
C ARG A 648 12.22 -2.24 -21.85
N ALA A 649 11.60 -3.36 -21.47
CA ALA A 649 11.00 -4.30 -22.41
C ALA A 649 9.92 -3.65 -23.28
N ASP A 650 9.16 -2.71 -22.70
CA ASP A 650 8.13 -1.94 -23.42
C ASP A 650 8.71 -0.77 -24.22
N GLY A 651 10.03 -0.55 -24.20
CA GLY A 651 10.66 0.58 -24.86
C GLY A 651 10.23 1.93 -24.29
N ARG A 652 9.94 1.99 -22.98
CA ARG A 652 9.50 3.20 -22.24
C ARG A 652 10.49 3.71 -21.20
N ALA A 653 11.53 2.93 -20.88
CA ALA A 653 12.70 3.38 -20.12
C ALA A 653 13.98 3.08 -20.88
#